data_AF-A0A7C4FVB2-F1
#
_entry.id   AF-A0A7C4FVB2-F1
#
_cell.length_a   1.000
_cell.length_b   1.000
_cell.length_c   1.000
_cell.angle_alpha   90.00
_cell.angle_beta   90.00
_cell.angle_gamma   90.00
#
_symmetry.space_group_name_H-M   'P 1'
#
loop_
_entity.id
_entity.type
_entity.pdbx_description
1 polymer ?
#
loop_
_entity_poly.entity_id
_entity_poly.type
_entity_poly.pdbx_seq_one_letter_code
_entity_poly.pdbx_strand_id
1 'polypeptide(L)'
;MAFLFALLILAFGVQAQEIGLVPESPENLGDWAKVVQAFRLYPTLSRSVRYEGPTLATQLWGDLALGQARYALLLGVTPQNVAELYVDLDRDNRITAGEKLSGTRISGGIAWTVSLRAEPSGGEPYDYPLQILWPEGRGYLFLVGGAPRAGEFRGRRIALVDGDLDGVFGTKGDFLAVDVDGDGKIYAEPDGHERFSLTESFTLDGESFKVQVFPDGRRIRILPAPYTPPKVPLIPGLPAPDFTFREFRSGENLSLASFRGKVVLLDFWATWCPPCMASLPGLLELYEEFHAQGFEILGVSLDESAEDLRRVIESYGIKWPIAFEGKRWDNSIANLWRVYQIPTAYLLDKEGVIRFRDLEGDSLRNAILELLSEPVVSEAPPPAADLPEVAFRPEPILELRVPEEVGVQEGKVATVFVRLLNTSPYLAEEVRFSFSDLPQGWEVEVPAPFNIPAFGEREVQIRIRPGSSLEKSFSASVRLSVDYHYCINDACFQMSQEEKLAFVLGASSAQSPSLPWWILALVAAGVLLSWLLFGRTLTVLSLVLVGLGVAALVFGIFWGQARQAQRIASVLCTSCVGIEEAKAPVAEIPQALLSEFRDFPKRAHLLVFYTPWCKSCPYAKALVAQIAGVNPRISFELVDADEKRAEAERYGIIRSGKTVVPAIVVQETGKILFGTEDLARRILAVLKEIP
;
A
#
# COMPACT_ATOMS: atom_id res chain seq x y z
N MET A 1 -17.26 -36.49 -34.66
CA MET A 1 -17.66 -36.48 -33.24
C MET A 1 -16.67 -35.75 -32.31
N ALA A 2 -15.38 -35.63 -32.63
CA ALA A 2 -14.42 -34.88 -31.80
C ALA A 2 -14.55 -33.34 -31.88
N PHE A 3 -15.13 -32.81 -32.96
CA PHE A 3 -15.31 -31.36 -33.15
C PHE A 3 -16.48 -30.75 -32.34
N LEU A 4 -17.43 -31.58 -31.91
CA LEU A 4 -18.56 -31.13 -31.07
C LEU A 4 -18.24 -31.12 -29.57
N PHE A 5 -17.20 -31.85 -29.14
CA PHE A 5 -16.80 -31.87 -27.73
C PHE A 5 -15.91 -30.67 -27.35
N ALA A 6 -15.13 -30.15 -28.30
CA ALA A 6 -14.32 -28.93 -28.09
C ALA A 6 -15.19 -27.65 -27.99
N LEU A 7 -16.38 -27.64 -28.60
CA LEU A 7 -17.31 -26.52 -28.48
C LEU A 7 -18.13 -26.53 -27.17
N LEU A 8 -18.25 -27.69 -26.50
CA LEU A 8 -18.98 -27.79 -25.23
C LEU A 8 -18.13 -27.38 -24.01
N ILE A 9 -16.79 -27.42 -24.11
CA ILE A 9 -15.89 -26.99 -23.02
C ILE A 9 -15.72 -25.45 -22.99
N LEU A 10 -16.08 -24.74 -24.07
CA LEU A 10 -16.15 -23.27 -24.10
C LEU A 10 -17.46 -22.70 -23.53
N ALA A 11 -18.42 -23.54 -23.15
CA ALA A 11 -19.74 -23.13 -22.66
C ALA A 11 -19.85 -22.99 -21.13
N PHE A 12 -18.82 -23.35 -20.37
CA PHE A 12 -18.72 -23.11 -18.92
C PHE A 12 -17.61 -22.09 -18.57
N GLY A 13 -17.30 -21.18 -19.49
CA GLY A 13 -16.55 -19.98 -19.13
C GLY A 13 -17.41 -19.16 -18.18
N VAL A 14 -17.06 -19.14 -16.89
CA VAL A 14 -17.72 -18.31 -15.88
C VAL A 14 -17.79 -16.88 -16.43
N GLN A 15 -19.00 -16.46 -16.82
CA GLN A 15 -19.19 -15.27 -17.63
C GLN A 15 -18.97 -14.02 -16.76
N ALA A 16 -18.17 -13.09 -17.28
CA ALA A 16 -18.08 -11.74 -16.73
C ALA A 16 -19.48 -11.11 -16.70
N GLN A 17 -19.90 -10.59 -15.55
CA GLN A 17 -21.19 -9.91 -15.41
C GLN A 17 -20.99 -8.41 -15.37
N GLU A 18 -21.69 -7.69 -16.25
CA GLU A 18 -21.70 -6.22 -16.25
C GLU A 18 -22.93 -5.72 -15.49
N ILE A 19 -22.72 -4.76 -14.58
CA ILE A 19 -23.75 -4.20 -13.70
C ILE A 19 -23.78 -2.70 -13.91
N GLY A 20 -24.98 -2.15 -14.05
CA GLY A 20 -25.22 -0.72 -14.05
C GLY A 20 -25.29 -0.17 -12.63
N LEU A 21 -24.60 0.95 -12.39
CA LEU A 21 -24.66 1.71 -11.15
C LEU A 21 -25.35 3.04 -11.40
N VAL A 22 -26.18 3.47 -10.44
CA VAL A 22 -26.89 4.74 -10.47
C VAL A 22 -26.30 5.70 -9.44
N PRO A 23 -26.32 7.04 -9.69
CA PRO A 23 -25.94 8.01 -8.67
C PRO A 23 -26.72 7.78 -7.38
N GLU A 24 -26.02 7.87 -6.25
CA GLU A 24 -26.56 7.69 -4.91
C GLU A 24 -26.10 8.87 -4.03
N SER A 25 -26.93 9.24 -3.05
CA SER A 25 -26.51 10.26 -2.08
C SER A 25 -25.60 9.63 -1.03
N PRO A 26 -24.51 10.31 -0.61
CA PRO A 26 -23.70 9.83 0.50
C PRO A 26 -24.52 9.60 1.79
N GLU A 27 -25.59 10.38 2.02
CA GLU A 27 -26.49 10.23 3.17
C GLU A 27 -27.21 8.86 3.20
N ASN A 28 -27.52 8.28 2.05
CA ASN A 28 -28.18 6.98 1.94
C ASN A 28 -27.21 5.78 2.06
N LEU A 29 -25.90 6.04 2.02
CA LEU A 29 -24.85 5.01 2.11
C LEU A 29 -24.23 5.00 3.51
N GLY A 30 -23.95 6.18 4.06
CA GLY A 30 -23.24 6.35 5.32
C GLY A 30 -22.14 7.40 5.19
N ASP A 31 -21.61 7.86 6.31
CA ASP A 31 -20.60 8.93 6.32
C ASP A 31 -19.28 8.52 5.63
N TRP A 32 -18.98 7.21 5.55
CA TRP A 32 -17.83 6.70 4.80
C TRP A 32 -17.88 7.00 3.29
N ALA A 33 -19.08 7.26 2.74
CA ALA A 33 -19.26 7.63 1.33
C ALA A 33 -19.04 9.13 1.08
N LYS A 34 -18.90 9.95 2.14
CA LYS A 34 -18.58 11.38 2.04
C LYS A 34 -17.06 11.56 2.07
N VAL A 35 -16.46 11.56 0.89
CA VAL A 35 -15.01 11.73 0.77
C VAL A 35 -14.65 13.18 1.05
N VAL A 36 -13.64 13.39 1.89
CA VAL A 36 -13.12 14.71 2.27
C VAL A 36 -11.66 14.82 1.85
N GLN A 37 -11.32 15.83 1.07
CA GLN A 37 -9.95 16.06 0.61
C GLN A 37 -9.52 17.51 0.81
N ALA A 38 -8.33 17.72 1.36
CA ALA A 38 -7.73 19.04 1.43
C ALA A 38 -7.28 19.51 0.04
N PHE A 39 -7.74 20.69 -0.37
CA PHE A 39 -7.48 21.29 -1.67
C PHE A 39 -6.71 22.60 -1.50
N ARG A 40 -5.48 22.61 -1.98
CA ARG A 40 -4.56 23.73 -1.76
C ARG A 40 -4.80 24.86 -2.75
N LEU A 41 -4.74 26.10 -2.25
CA LEU A 41 -4.78 27.30 -3.06
C LEU A 41 -3.41 27.96 -3.17
N TYR A 42 -3.24 28.78 -4.21
CA TYR A 42 -1.98 29.43 -4.57
C TYR A 42 -2.20 30.91 -4.92
N PRO A 43 -1.23 31.81 -4.71
CA PRO A 43 -1.36 33.21 -5.09
C PRO A 43 -1.58 33.44 -6.60
N THR A 44 -1.15 32.50 -7.44
CA THR A 44 -1.26 32.56 -8.90
C THR A 44 -1.55 31.17 -9.47
N LEU A 45 -2.32 31.11 -10.57
CA LEU A 45 -2.48 29.89 -11.37
C LEU A 45 -1.35 29.70 -12.37
N SER A 46 -1.10 28.44 -12.75
CA SER A 46 -0.19 28.07 -13.83
C SER A 46 -0.70 28.47 -15.21
N ARG A 47 -2.02 28.61 -15.37
CA ARG A 47 -2.70 29.09 -16.58
C ARG A 47 -3.24 30.50 -16.39
N SER A 48 -3.32 31.26 -17.47
CA SER A 48 -3.87 32.61 -17.48
C SER A 48 -5.38 32.57 -17.35
N VAL A 49 -5.90 33.01 -16.20
CA VAL A 49 -7.33 33.23 -15.96
C VAL A 49 -7.56 34.71 -15.67
N ARG A 50 -8.52 35.33 -16.36
CA ARG A 50 -8.84 36.75 -16.14
C ARG A 50 -9.95 36.87 -15.12
N TYR A 51 -9.77 37.71 -14.11
CA TYR A 51 -10.84 38.04 -13.16
C TYR A 51 -11.42 39.42 -13.47
N GLU A 52 -12.74 39.47 -13.65
CA GLU A 52 -13.53 40.66 -13.93
C GLU A 52 -14.69 40.79 -12.93
N GLY A 53 -14.34 40.90 -11.65
CA GLY A 53 -15.29 41.11 -10.55
C GLY A 53 -14.92 42.29 -9.64
N PRO A 54 -15.59 42.43 -8.49
CA PRO A 54 -15.27 43.44 -7.49
C PRO A 54 -13.81 43.38 -7.03
N THR A 55 -13.27 44.50 -6.55
CA THR A 55 -11.91 44.54 -6.00
C THR A 55 -11.78 43.58 -4.81
N LEU A 56 -10.78 42.70 -4.87
CA LEU A 56 -10.42 41.76 -3.80
C LEU A 56 -9.10 42.21 -3.18
N ALA A 57 -9.06 42.30 -1.85
CA ALA A 57 -7.86 42.61 -1.07
C ALA A 57 -6.86 41.44 -1.04
N THR A 58 -7.35 40.21 -1.16
CA THR A 58 -6.51 39.00 -1.29
C THR A 58 -7.15 38.06 -2.29
N GLN A 59 -6.32 37.36 -3.06
CA GLN A 59 -6.74 36.39 -4.06
C GLN A 59 -5.91 35.13 -3.90
N LEU A 60 -6.59 34.00 -3.80
CA LEU A 60 -6.01 32.68 -3.78
C LEU A 60 -6.73 31.82 -4.81
N TRP A 61 -5.97 31.09 -5.60
CA TRP A 61 -6.44 30.38 -6.75
C TRP A 61 -6.24 28.88 -6.63
N GLY A 62 -7.16 28.11 -7.19
CA GLY A 62 -7.04 26.65 -7.32
C GLY A 62 -7.41 26.21 -8.72
N ASP A 63 -6.85 25.08 -9.15
CA ASP A 63 -7.21 24.45 -10.42
C ASP A 63 -7.74 23.05 -10.11
N LEU A 64 -9.06 22.89 -10.19
CA LEU A 64 -9.75 21.63 -9.92
C LEU A 64 -9.91 20.86 -11.23
N ALA A 65 -9.42 19.62 -11.23
CA ALA A 65 -9.54 18.70 -12.35
C ALA A 65 -10.65 17.69 -12.07
N LEU A 66 -11.59 17.56 -13.01
CA LEU A 66 -12.60 16.50 -13.01
C LEU A 66 -12.50 15.73 -14.33
N GLY A 67 -11.56 14.77 -14.37
CA GLY A 67 -11.07 14.16 -15.60
C GLY A 67 -10.40 15.16 -16.53
N GLN A 68 -10.98 15.36 -17.71
CA GLN A 68 -10.51 16.34 -18.70
C GLN A 68 -11.01 17.76 -18.40
N ALA A 69 -12.06 17.92 -17.58
CA ALA A 69 -12.58 19.22 -17.21
C ALA A 69 -11.66 19.93 -16.21
N ARG A 70 -11.44 21.23 -16.41
CA ARG A 70 -10.56 22.07 -15.58
C ARG A 70 -11.30 23.32 -15.12
N TYR A 71 -11.53 23.45 -13.83
CA TYR A 71 -12.22 24.58 -13.21
C TYR A 71 -11.22 25.45 -12.45
N ALA A 72 -11.18 26.74 -12.78
CA ALA A 72 -10.40 27.71 -12.01
C ALA A 72 -11.26 28.18 -10.83
N LEU A 73 -10.74 28.01 -9.62
CA LEU A 73 -11.34 28.50 -8.39
C LEU A 73 -10.60 29.76 -7.95
N LEU A 74 -11.33 30.79 -7.53
CA LEU A 74 -10.79 32.00 -6.93
C LEU A 74 -11.46 32.24 -5.58
N LEU A 75 -10.69 32.04 -4.51
CA LEU A 75 -11.05 32.50 -3.17
C LEU A 75 -10.52 33.93 -2.99
N GLY A 76 -11.46 34.86 -2.85
CA GLY A 76 -11.19 36.28 -2.66
C GLY A 76 -11.61 36.75 -1.27
N VAL A 77 -10.88 37.71 -0.70
CA VAL A 77 -11.36 38.48 0.47
C VAL A 77 -11.57 39.92 0.04
N THR A 78 -12.77 40.46 0.25
CA THR A 78 -13.09 41.86 -0.09
C THR A 78 -12.43 42.84 0.89
N PRO A 79 -12.33 44.14 0.56
CA PRO A 79 -11.86 45.17 1.49
C PRO A 79 -12.68 45.26 2.79
N GLN A 80 -13.92 44.75 2.80
CA GLN A 80 -14.78 44.66 3.98
C GLN A 80 -14.58 43.36 4.78
N ASN A 81 -13.51 42.62 4.49
CA ASN A 81 -13.17 41.34 5.14
C ASN A 81 -14.26 40.25 4.97
N VAL A 82 -14.89 40.21 3.79
CA VAL A 82 -15.84 39.16 3.41
C VAL A 82 -15.15 38.20 2.45
N ALA A 83 -15.11 36.92 2.80
CA ALA A 83 -14.60 35.90 1.91
C ALA A 83 -15.67 35.48 0.88
N GLU A 84 -15.26 35.39 -0.38
CA GLU A 84 -16.07 35.04 -1.52
C GLU A 84 -15.35 33.97 -2.34
N LEU A 85 -16.10 32.99 -2.86
CA LEU A 85 -15.57 31.95 -3.73
C LEU A 85 -16.20 32.10 -5.11
N TYR A 86 -15.35 32.11 -6.13
CA TYR A 86 -15.73 32.16 -7.53
C TYR A 86 -15.20 30.91 -8.25
N VAL A 87 -15.94 30.42 -9.23
CA VAL A 87 -15.54 29.26 -10.03
C VAL A 87 -15.80 29.57 -11.50
N ASP A 88 -14.81 29.39 -12.36
CA ASP A 88 -14.94 29.45 -13.83
C ASP A 88 -15.82 28.29 -14.31
N LEU A 89 -17.14 28.50 -14.36
CA LEU A 89 -18.14 27.44 -14.55
C LEU A 89 -18.28 27.05 -16.02
N ASP A 90 -18.12 28.00 -16.93
CA ASP A 90 -18.18 27.76 -18.38
C ASP A 90 -16.83 27.41 -19.01
N ARG A 91 -15.74 27.53 -18.23
CA ARG A 91 -14.37 27.11 -18.57
C ARG A 91 -13.75 27.95 -19.68
N ASP A 92 -14.14 29.22 -19.78
CA ASP A 92 -13.63 30.16 -20.79
C ASP A 92 -12.31 30.86 -20.36
N ASN A 93 -11.79 30.54 -19.17
CA ASN A 93 -10.65 31.20 -18.50
C ASN A 93 -10.92 32.66 -18.12
N ARG A 94 -12.17 33.02 -17.87
CA ARG A 94 -12.57 34.35 -17.40
C ARG A 94 -13.61 34.21 -16.29
N ILE A 95 -13.21 34.54 -15.06
CA ILE A 95 -14.12 34.60 -13.92
C ILE A 95 -14.77 35.98 -13.86
N THR A 96 -16.10 36.02 -13.87
CA THR A 96 -16.92 37.23 -13.73
C THR A 96 -17.65 37.28 -12.39
N ALA A 97 -18.22 38.44 -12.05
CA ALA A 97 -19.03 38.60 -10.84
C ALA A 97 -20.25 37.65 -10.77
N GLY A 98 -20.75 37.18 -11.92
CA GLY A 98 -21.89 36.25 -12.00
C GLY A 98 -21.55 34.82 -11.59
N GLU A 99 -20.26 34.49 -11.48
CA GLU A 99 -19.76 33.16 -11.14
C GLU A 99 -19.37 33.03 -9.67
N LYS A 100 -19.83 33.97 -8.85
CA LYS A 100 -19.72 33.89 -7.40
C LYS A 100 -20.65 32.82 -6.85
N LEU A 101 -20.12 31.91 -6.04
CA LEU A 101 -20.92 30.94 -5.31
C LEU A 101 -21.60 31.57 -4.09
N SER A 102 -22.82 31.12 -3.79
CA SER A 102 -23.54 31.48 -2.56
C SER A 102 -23.02 30.66 -1.39
N GLY A 103 -22.38 31.32 -0.42
CA GLY A 103 -21.79 30.68 0.76
C GLY A 103 -22.68 30.75 2.00
N THR A 104 -22.60 29.73 2.83
CA THR A 104 -23.26 29.65 4.14
C THR A 104 -22.19 29.68 5.24
N ARG A 105 -22.31 30.57 6.23
CA ARG A 105 -21.39 30.58 7.38
C ARG A 105 -21.64 29.34 8.25
N ILE A 106 -20.54 28.70 8.64
CA ILE A 106 -20.52 27.54 9.56
C ILE A 106 -19.58 27.85 10.74
N SER A 107 -19.59 27.02 11.77
CA SER A 107 -18.65 27.16 12.89
C SER A 107 -17.21 27.07 12.36
N GLY A 108 -16.44 28.16 12.49
CA GLY A 108 -15.04 28.23 12.07
C GLY A 108 -14.80 28.39 10.56
N GLY A 109 -15.82 28.71 9.74
CA GLY A 109 -15.60 28.86 8.30
C GLY A 109 -16.83 29.19 7.45
N ILE A 110 -16.72 28.95 6.15
CA ILE A 110 -17.78 29.11 5.16
C ILE A 110 -17.88 27.83 4.32
N ALA A 111 -19.11 27.40 4.03
CA ALA A 111 -19.41 26.30 3.13
C ALA A 111 -20.09 26.81 1.86
N TRP A 112 -19.65 26.32 0.70
CA TRP A 112 -20.32 26.50 -0.59
C TRP A 112 -20.73 25.15 -1.15
N THR A 113 -21.76 25.15 -1.99
CA THR A 113 -22.17 23.98 -2.76
C THR A 113 -22.15 24.35 -4.23
N VAL A 114 -21.62 23.46 -5.06
CA VAL A 114 -21.54 23.62 -6.51
C VAL A 114 -21.75 22.26 -7.18
N SER A 115 -22.45 22.24 -8.31
CA SER A 115 -22.52 21.05 -9.16
C SER A 115 -21.70 21.32 -10.41
N LEU A 116 -20.55 20.67 -10.51
CA LEU A 116 -19.66 20.77 -11.67
C LEU A 116 -19.96 19.64 -12.66
N ARG A 117 -19.31 19.64 -13.81
CA ARG A 117 -19.39 18.56 -14.79
C ARG A 117 -18.04 17.83 -14.89
N ALA A 118 -18.04 16.54 -14.58
CA ALA A 118 -16.89 15.67 -14.75
C ALA A 118 -16.84 15.11 -16.18
N GLU A 119 -15.64 15.03 -16.76
CA GLU A 119 -15.41 14.58 -18.13
C GLU A 119 -14.31 13.50 -18.17
N PRO A 120 -14.60 12.26 -17.75
CA PRO A 120 -13.61 11.19 -17.73
C PRO A 120 -13.22 10.74 -19.14
N SER A 121 -11.93 10.46 -19.35
CA SER A 121 -11.45 9.95 -20.64
C SER A 121 -11.93 8.53 -20.87
N GLY A 122 -12.85 8.32 -21.83
CA GLY A 122 -13.42 7.01 -22.13
C GLY A 122 -14.72 6.68 -21.39
N GLY A 123 -15.39 7.69 -20.81
CA GLY A 123 -16.73 7.59 -20.24
C GLY A 123 -17.62 8.78 -20.64
N GLU A 124 -18.90 8.72 -20.26
CA GLU A 124 -19.83 9.82 -20.51
C GLU A 124 -19.70 10.93 -19.45
N PRO A 125 -19.75 12.22 -19.84
CA PRO A 125 -19.77 13.32 -18.87
C PRO A 125 -20.98 13.25 -17.94
N TYR A 126 -20.80 13.64 -16.67
CA TYR A 126 -21.84 13.58 -15.66
C TYR A 126 -21.73 14.72 -14.63
N ASP A 127 -22.83 14.98 -13.92
CA ASP A 127 -22.88 15.98 -12.86
C ASP A 127 -22.11 15.49 -11.62
N TYR A 128 -21.28 16.37 -11.08
CA TYR A 128 -20.37 16.10 -9.98
C TYR A 128 -20.64 17.11 -8.84
N PRO A 129 -21.55 16.79 -7.90
CA PRO A 129 -21.87 17.67 -6.79
C PRO A 129 -20.72 17.70 -5.79
N LEU A 130 -20.33 18.91 -5.39
CA LEU A 130 -19.28 19.18 -4.42
C LEU A 130 -19.75 20.19 -3.39
N GLN A 131 -19.40 19.92 -2.14
CA GLN A 131 -19.36 20.92 -1.10
C GLN A 131 -17.91 21.37 -0.92
N ILE A 132 -17.71 22.68 -0.84
CA ILE A 132 -16.40 23.31 -0.67
C ILE A 132 -16.42 24.02 0.68
N LEU A 133 -15.53 23.64 1.58
CA LEU A 133 -15.42 24.24 2.91
C LEU A 133 -14.14 25.06 2.99
N TRP A 134 -14.25 26.32 3.42
CA TRP A 134 -13.08 27.12 3.77
C TRP A 134 -13.06 27.36 5.28
N PRO A 135 -12.06 26.82 5.99
CA PRO A 135 -11.82 27.20 7.37
C PRO A 135 -11.24 28.62 7.41
N GLU A 136 -11.81 29.47 8.27
CA GLU A 136 -11.46 30.89 8.31
C GLU A 136 -9.95 31.08 8.55
N GLY A 137 -9.33 31.92 7.72
CA GLY A 137 -7.90 32.26 7.82
C GLY A 137 -6.93 31.18 7.30
N ARG A 138 -7.40 30.12 6.63
CA ARG A 138 -6.54 29.07 6.06
C ARG A 138 -6.28 29.28 4.56
N GLY A 139 -5.12 28.82 4.09
CA GLY A 139 -4.72 28.86 2.67
C GLY A 139 -5.15 27.64 1.84
N TYR A 140 -6.15 26.91 2.30
CA TYR A 140 -6.66 25.69 1.66
C TYR A 140 -8.18 25.60 1.85
N LEU A 141 -8.82 24.85 0.97
CA LEU A 141 -10.22 24.44 1.03
C LEU A 141 -10.28 22.96 1.42
N PHE A 142 -11.43 22.49 1.86
CA PHE A 142 -11.78 21.07 1.81
C PHE A 142 -12.84 20.86 0.74
N LEU A 143 -12.60 19.89 -0.13
CA LEU A 143 -13.61 19.35 -1.03
C LEU A 143 -14.29 18.19 -0.33
N VAL A 144 -15.62 18.19 -0.33
CA VAL A 144 -16.44 17.15 0.26
C VAL A 144 -17.42 16.65 -0.80
N GLY A 145 -17.35 15.35 -1.14
CA GLY A 145 -18.16 14.76 -2.21
C GLY A 145 -17.78 13.33 -2.55
N GLY A 146 -17.72 13.00 -3.85
CA GLY A 146 -17.35 11.67 -4.35
C GLY A 146 -18.39 11.04 -5.30
N ALA A 147 -19.47 11.77 -5.61
CA ALA A 147 -20.56 11.38 -6.52
C ALA A 147 -20.86 9.86 -6.50
N PRO A 148 -21.07 9.25 -5.32
CA PRO A 148 -21.04 7.81 -5.19
C PRO A 148 -22.15 7.18 -6.02
N ARG A 149 -21.92 5.95 -6.47
CA ARG A 149 -22.84 5.24 -7.33
C ARG A 149 -23.15 3.88 -6.72
N ALA A 150 -24.42 3.52 -6.65
CA ALA A 150 -24.87 2.27 -6.06
C ALA A 150 -25.57 1.37 -7.07
N GLY A 151 -25.58 0.08 -6.76
CA GLY A 151 -26.29 -0.95 -7.51
C GLY A 151 -26.37 -2.23 -6.69
N GLU A 152 -26.73 -3.32 -7.35
CA GLU A 152 -26.87 -4.63 -6.71
C GLU A 152 -26.16 -5.72 -7.51
N PHE A 153 -25.58 -6.68 -6.79
CA PHE A 153 -25.03 -7.91 -7.35
C PHE A 153 -25.44 -9.08 -6.48
N ARG A 154 -26.09 -10.10 -7.07
CA ARG A 154 -26.57 -11.30 -6.34
C ARG A 154 -27.42 -10.97 -5.10
N GLY A 155 -28.22 -9.90 -5.17
CA GLY A 155 -29.08 -9.45 -4.06
C GLY A 155 -28.33 -8.69 -2.95
N ARG A 156 -27.05 -8.36 -3.18
CA ARG A 156 -26.22 -7.59 -2.25
C ARG A 156 -26.01 -6.19 -2.76
N ARG A 157 -26.04 -5.21 -1.86
CA ARG A 157 -25.80 -3.80 -2.21
C ARG A 157 -24.32 -3.61 -2.51
N ILE A 158 -24.03 -2.87 -3.59
CA ILE A 158 -22.68 -2.45 -3.96
C ILE A 158 -22.68 -0.94 -4.14
N ALA A 159 -21.63 -0.28 -3.68
CA ALA A 159 -21.37 1.12 -3.97
C ALA A 159 -19.94 1.32 -4.51
N LEU A 160 -19.81 2.20 -5.48
CA LEU A 160 -18.55 2.66 -6.04
C LEU A 160 -18.39 4.13 -5.65
N VAL A 161 -17.24 4.46 -5.08
CA VAL A 161 -16.96 5.81 -4.59
C VAL A 161 -15.68 6.34 -5.24
N ASP A 162 -15.77 7.54 -5.78
CA ASP A 162 -14.62 8.32 -6.23
C ASP A 162 -13.90 8.85 -4.99
N GLY A 163 -12.79 8.21 -4.65
CA GLY A 163 -12.10 8.36 -3.37
C GLY A 163 -11.06 9.48 -3.34
N ASP A 164 -10.66 9.99 -4.49
CA ASP A 164 -9.69 11.08 -4.62
C ASP A 164 -10.28 12.38 -5.19
N LEU A 165 -11.59 12.37 -5.48
CA LEU A 165 -12.38 13.50 -5.95
C LEU A 165 -11.96 14.03 -7.32
N ASP A 166 -11.42 13.17 -8.18
CA ASP A 166 -10.92 13.55 -9.50
C ASP A 166 -11.95 13.40 -10.64
N GLY A 167 -13.17 12.95 -10.33
CA GLY A 167 -14.26 12.78 -11.29
C GLY A 167 -14.07 11.63 -12.28
N VAL A 168 -13.06 10.77 -12.08
CA VAL A 168 -12.74 9.62 -12.91
C VAL A 168 -12.72 8.37 -12.05
N PHE A 169 -13.70 7.50 -12.25
CA PHE A 169 -13.73 6.22 -11.55
C PHE A 169 -12.72 5.23 -12.15
N GLY A 170 -12.28 4.26 -11.36
CA GLY A 170 -11.31 3.26 -11.80
C GLY A 170 -9.86 3.65 -11.58
N THR A 171 -9.61 4.74 -10.85
CA THR A 171 -8.27 5.27 -10.57
C THR A 171 -7.80 4.88 -9.17
N LYS A 172 -6.60 5.32 -8.79
CA LYS A 172 -6.02 5.00 -7.49
C LYS A 172 -6.54 5.98 -6.44
N GLY A 173 -7.34 5.48 -5.50
CA GLY A 173 -7.96 6.29 -4.44
C GLY A 173 -9.42 5.87 -4.28
N ASP A 174 -10.02 5.49 -5.41
CA ASP A 174 -11.33 4.88 -5.49
C ASP A 174 -11.41 3.54 -4.76
N PHE A 175 -12.63 3.24 -4.35
CA PHE A 175 -12.93 2.00 -3.67
C PHE A 175 -14.34 1.52 -4.01
N LEU A 176 -14.49 0.21 -3.87
CA LEU A 176 -15.75 -0.49 -3.92
C LEU A 176 -16.18 -0.80 -2.48
N ALA A 177 -17.45 -0.64 -2.20
CA ALA A 177 -18.08 -1.08 -0.98
C ALA A 177 -19.12 -2.15 -1.31
N VAL A 178 -19.07 -3.31 -0.65
CA VAL A 178 -19.94 -4.46 -0.96
C VAL A 178 -20.47 -5.03 0.34
N ASP A 179 -21.80 -5.13 0.44
CA ASP A 179 -22.51 -5.83 1.52
C ASP A 179 -22.21 -7.35 1.42
N VAL A 180 -21.12 -7.80 2.03
CA VAL A 180 -20.62 -9.17 1.91
C VAL A 180 -21.28 -10.12 2.91
N ASP A 181 -21.77 -9.60 4.03
CA ASP A 181 -22.41 -10.39 5.08
C ASP A 181 -23.95 -10.47 4.91
N GLY A 182 -24.58 -9.47 4.28
CA GLY A 182 -26.01 -9.46 3.95
C GLY A 182 -26.89 -8.87 5.02
N ASP A 183 -26.32 -8.13 5.96
CA ASP A 183 -27.09 -7.47 6.99
C ASP A 183 -27.81 -6.20 6.47
N GLY A 184 -27.54 -5.81 5.22
CA GLY A 184 -28.12 -4.66 4.53
C GLY A 184 -27.49 -3.32 4.90
N LYS A 185 -26.47 -3.32 5.76
CA LYS A 185 -25.58 -2.20 6.04
C LYS A 185 -24.28 -2.42 5.30
N ILE A 186 -23.51 -1.35 5.16
CA ILE A 186 -22.19 -1.40 4.55
C ILE A 186 -21.21 -0.69 5.49
N TYR A 187 -20.26 -1.44 6.02
CA TYR A 187 -19.15 -0.98 6.86
C TYR A 187 -17.92 -0.74 5.98
N ALA A 188 -17.89 0.42 5.31
CA ALA A 188 -16.85 0.79 4.35
C ALA A 188 -16.01 2.01 4.76
N GLU A 189 -15.89 2.25 6.07
CA GLU A 189 -14.81 3.04 6.65
C GLU A 189 -13.43 2.53 6.17
N PRO A 190 -12.34 3.32 6.29
CA PRO A 190 -11.04 2.90 5.77
C PRO A 190 -10.52 1.53 6.27
N ASP A 191 -10.94 1.10 7.45
CA ASP A 191 -10.70 -0.22 8.07
C ASP A 191 -11.89 -1.18 7.99
N GLY A 192 -12.98 -0.74 7.37
CA GLY A 192 -14.19 -1.50 7.14
C GLY A 192 -13.93 -2.79 6.38
N HIS A 193 -14.57 -3.88 6.82
CA HIS A 193 -14.41 -5.19 6.22
C HIS A 193 -15.13 -5.32 4.86
N GLU A 194 -15.96 -4.34 4.54
CA GLU A 194 -16.77 -4.28 3.33
C GLU A 194 -16.25 -3.25 2.32
N ARG A 195 -15.12 -2.61 2.66
CA ARG A 195 -14.36 -1.72 1.78
C ARG A 195 -13.30 -2.52 1.02
N PHE A 196 -13.26 -2.37 -0.29
CA PHE A 196 -12.29 -3.02 -1.17
C PHE A 196 -11.62 -2.00 -2.07
N SER A 197 -10.30 -2.05 -2.18
CA SER A 197 -9.63 -1.31 -3.27
C SER A 197 -10.07 -1.88 -4.61
N LEU A 198 -10.03 -1.09 -5.69
CA LEU A 198 -10.45 -1.59 -7.01
C LEU A 198 -9.57 -2.73 -7.55
N THR A 199 -8.40 -2.95 -6.97
CA THR A 199 -7.49 -4.05 -7.30
C THR A 199 -7.69 -5.29 -6.42
N GLU A 200 -8.46 -5.16 -5.35
CA GLU A 200 -8.70 -6.21 -4.37
C GLU A 200 -9.88 -7.08 -4.79
N SER A 201 -9.80 -8.38 -4.45
CA SER A 201 -10.91 -9.31 -4.64
C SER A 201 -11.82 -9.28 -3.40
N PHE A 202 -13.11 -9.48 -3.60
CA PHE A 202 -14.09 -9.70 -2.53
C PHE A 202 -14.77 -11.06 -2.73
N THR A 203 -15.34 -11.61 -1.65
CA THR A 203 -15.96 -12.94 -1.67
C THR A 203 -17.41 -12.86 -1.27
N LEU A 204 -18.26 -13.49 -2.07
CA LEU A 204 -19.69 -13.56 -1.85
C LEU A 204 -20.17 -15.00 -2.04
N ASP A 205 -20.89 -15.53 -1.07
CA ASP A 205 -21.49 -16.87 -1.12
C ASP A 205 -20.48 -17.99 -1.50
N GLY A 206 -19.23 -17.87 -1.03
CA GLY A 206 -18.14 -18.82 -1.28
C GLY A 206 -17.41 -18.66 -2.62
N GLU A 207 -17.74 -17.65 -3.42
CA GLU A 207 -17.06 -17.34 -4.67
C GLU A 207 -16.38 -15.97 -4.62
N SER A 208 -15.18 -15.85 -5.18
CA SER A 208 -14.43 -14.59 -5.19
C SER A 208 -14.49 -13.88 -6.52
N PHE A 209 -14.52 -12.55 -6.44
CA PHE A 209 -14.70 -11.66 -7.57
C PHE A 209 -13.74 -10.47 -7.48
N LYS A 210 -13.37 -9.95 -8.64
CA LYS A 210 -12.69 -8.67 -8.80
C LYS A 210 -13.49 -7.77 -9.73
N VAL A 211 -13.30 -6.46 -9.62
CA VAL A 211 -14.02 -5.49 -10.45
C VAL A 211 -13.11 -4.85 -11.50
N GLN A 212 -13.70 -4.55 -12.65
CA GLN A 212 -13.19 -3.56 -13.59
C GLN A 212 -14.21 -2.43 -13.65
N VAL A 213 -13.75 -1.22 -13.43
CA VAL A 213 -14.60 -0.03 -13.35
C VAL A 213 -14.50 0.75 -14.65
N PHE A 214 -15.63 1.26 -15.15
CA PHE A 214 -15.65 2.18 -16.28
C PHE A 214 -15.38 3.61 -15.79
N PRO A 215 -14.68 4.46 -16.56
CA PRO A 215 -14.26 5.80 -16.11
C PRO A 215 -15.38 6.74 -15.65
N ASP A 216 -16.62 6.55 -16.12
CA ASP A 216 -17.79 7.32 -15.69
C ASP A 216 -18.49 6.77 -14.44
N GLY A 217 -18.03 5.63 -13.93
CA GLY A 217 -18.58 4.91 -12.79
C GLY A 217 -19.98 4.32 -13.01
N ARG A 218 -20.59 4.50 -14.19
CA ARG A 218 -21.98 4.08 -14.44
C ARG A 218 -22.11 2.57 -14.55
N ARG A 219 -21.00 1.88 -14.76
CA ARG A 219 -20.96 0.43 -14.91
C ARG A 219 -19.72 -0.12 -14.26
N ILE A 220 -19.84 -1.35 -13.78
CA ILE A 220 -18.73 -2.19 -13.37
C ILE A 220 -18.86 -3.54 -14.05
N ARG A 221 -17.71 -4.16 -14.33
CA ARG A 221 -17.63 -5.54 -14.78
C ARG A 221 -17.05 -6.39 -13.67
N ILE A 222 -17.85 -7.32 -13.18
CA ILE A 222 -17.46 -8.28 -12.15
C ILE A 222 -16.89 -9.51 -12.84
N LEU A 223 -15.68 -9.88 -12.45
CA LEU A 223 -14.92 -11.00 -12.98
C LEU A 223 -14.65 -12.00 -11.88
N PRO A 224 -14.72 -13.31 -12.15
CA PRO A 224 -14.23 -14.33 -11.22
C PRO A 224 -12.76 -14.11 -10.87
N ALA A 225 -12.41 -14.42 -9.63
CA ALA A 225 -11.05 -14.35 -9.10
C ALA A 225 -10.71 -15.64 -8.32
N PRO A 226 -9.42 -15.96 -8.11
CA PRO A 226 -9.02 -16.95 -7.14
C PRO A 226 -9.65 -16.64 -5.77
N TYR A 227 -9.99 -17.69 -5.03
CA TYR A 227 -10.62 -17.53 -3.73
C TYR A 227 -9.79 -16.63 -2.81
N THR A 228 -10.47 -15.72 -2.13
CA THR A 228 -9.89 -14.80 -1.15
C THR A 228 -10.77 -14.86 0.11
N PRO A 229 -10.26 -15.23 1.28
CA PRO A 229 -11.07 -15.23 2.49
C PRO A 229 -11.72 -13.84 2.74
N PRO A 230 -12.99 -13.77 3.17
CA PRO A 230 -13.61 -12.52 3.59
C PRO A 230 -12.80 -11.82 4.70
N LYS A 231 -12.82 -10.49 4.71
CA LYS A 231 -12.20 -9.71 5.79
C LYS A 231 -12.96 -9.95 7.09
N VAL A 232 -12.24 -10.26 8.17
CA VAL A 232 -12.85 -10.42 9.49
C VAL A 232 -13.40 -9.06 9.94
N PRO A 233 -14.68 -8.94 10.29
CA PRO A 233 -15.26 -7.68 10.76
C PRO A 233 -14.66 -7.22 12.08
N LEU A 234 -14.29 -5.94 12.17
CA LEU A 234 -13.70 -5.30 13.35
C LEU A 234 -14.70 -4.32 13.97
N ILE A 235 -15.88 -4.83 14.35
CA ILE A 235 -17.01 -4.05 14.84
C ILE A 235 -17.49 -4.59 16.19
N PRO A 236 -18.14 -3.74 17.01
CA PRO A 236 -18.74 -4.17 18.26
C PRO A 236 -19.69 -5.38 18.12
N GLY A 237 -19.58 -6.33 19.05
CA GLY A 237 -20.38 -7.55 19.13
C GLY A 237 -19.73 -8.78 18.50
N LEU A 238 -18.58 -8.64 17.83
CA LEU A 238 -17.89 -9.76 17.17
C LEU A 238 -16.53 -10.09 17.81
N PRO A 239 -16.07 -11.35 17.72
CA PRO A 239 -14.78 -11.77 18.25
C PRO A 239 -13.61 -10.97 17.65
N ALA A 240 -12.66 -10.59 18.51
CA ALA A 240 -11.40 -10.00 18.07
C ALA A 240 -10.51 -11.02 17.34
N PRO A 241 -9.86 -10.65 16.21
CA PRO A 241 -8.83 -11.49 15.61
C PRO A 241 -7.66 -11.72 16.57
N ASP A 242 -7.30 -12.98 16.80
CA ASP A 242 -6.14 -13.30 17.63
C ASP A 242 -4.83 -13.04 16.89
N PHE A 243 -3.77 -12.78 17.65
CA PHE A 243 -2.40 -12.66 17.14
C PHE A 243 -1.41 -13.00 18.24
N THR A 244 -0.24 -13.49 17.83
CA THR A 244 0.90 -13.71 18.73
C THR A 244 1.94 -12.62 18.55
N PHE A 245 2.58 -12.20 19.64
CA PHE A 245 3.65 -11.23 19.60
C PHE A 245 4.72 -11.54 20.65
N ARG A 246 5.92 -11.02 20.44
CA ARG A 246 6.99 -11.06 21.42
C ARG A 246 6.93 -9.76 22.23
N GLU A 247 6.68 -9.85 23.53
CA GLU A 247 6.60 -8.69 24.42
C GLU A 247 7.95 -7.98 24.47
N PHE A 248 7.92 -6.66 24.29
CA PHE A 248 9.09 -5.85 23.99
C PHE A 248 10.17 -5.83 25.07
N ARG A 249 9.81 -5.92 26.36
CA ARG A 249 10.77 -5.80 27.48
C ARG A 249 11.25 -7.16 27.97
N SER A 250 10.32 -8.07 28.22
CA SER A 250 10.57 -9.41 28.75
C SER A 250 11.06 -10.37 27.66
N GLY A 251 10.68 -10.12 26.41
CA GLY A 251 10.93 -11.03 25.29
C GLY A 251 10.05 -12.29 25.31
N GLU A 252 9.06 -12.36 26.21
CA GLU A 252 8.08 -13.45 26.30
C GLU A 252 7.16 -13.47 25.07
N ASN A 253 6.77 -14.66 24.62
CA ASN A 253 5.78 -14.79 23.55
C ASN A 253 4.38 -14.83 24.19
N LEU A 254 3.55 -13.84 23.84
CA LEU A 254 2.18 -13.70 24.29
C LEU A 254 1.23 -13.78 23.09
N SER A 255 -0.06 -13.99 23.34
CA SER A 255 -1.12 -13.86 22.34
C SER A 255 -2.23 -12.97 22.87
N LEU A 256 -3.08 -12.43 22.00
CA LEU A 256 -4.27 -11.70 22.48
C LEU A 256 -5.20 -12.63 23.26
N ALA A 257 -5.34 -13.89 22.81
CA ALA A 257 -6.10 -14.91 23.51
C ALA A 257 -5.57 -15.22 24.93
N SER A 258 -4.29 -14.99 25.24
CA SER A 258 -3.77 -15.22 26.60
C SER A 258 -4.31 -14.23 27.64
N PHE A 259 -4.99 -13.17 27.20
CA PHE A 259 -5.64 -12.18 28.06
C PHE A 259 -7.13 -12.45 28.31
N ARG A 260 -7.69 -13.57 27.80
CA ARG A 260 -9.07 -13.98 28.13
C ARG A 260 -9.29 -14.06 29.64
N GLY A 261 -10.49 -13.67 30.08
CA GLY A 261 -10.85 -13.46 31.48
C GLY A 261 -10.59 -12.04 31.99
N LYS A 262 -9.92 -11.18 31.20
CA LYS A 262 -9.73 -9.76 31.49
C LYS A 262 -10.45 -8.89 30.48
N VAL A 263 -10.87 -7.69 30.89
CA VAL A 263 -11.22 -6.62 29.96
C VAL A 263 -9.94 -6.06 29.38
N VAL A 264 -9.81 -6.00 28.06
CA VAL A 264 -8.56 -5.62 27.38
C VAL A 264 -8.76 -4.38 26.53
N LEU A 265 -7.98 -3.34 26.75
CA LEU A 265 -7.84 -2.22 25.81
C LEU A 265 -6.65 -2.51 24.88
N LEU A 266 -6.92 -2.86 23.63
CA LEU A 266 -5.91 -2.96 22.59
C LEU A 266 -5.66 -1.57 21.99
N ASP A 267 -4.49 -1.00 22.28
CA ASP A 267 -4.14 0.39 21.95
C ASP A 267 -3.03 0.45 20.89
N PHE A 268 -3.34 0.99 19.71
CA PHE A 268 -2.38 1.21 18.64
C PHE A 268 -1.85 2.64 18.70
N TRP A 269 -0.55 2.78 18.95
CA TRP A 269 0.06 4.07 19.28
C TRP A 269 1.50 4.17 18.79
N ALA A 270 2.10 5.35 18.90
CA ALA A 270 3.53 5.55 18.69
C ALA A 270 4.05 6.77 19.44
N THR A 271 5.34 6.79 19.77
CA THR A 271 5.97 7.92 20.47
C THR A 271 5.98 9.21 19.64
N TRP A 272 5.99 9.08 18.31
CA TRP A 272 5.96 10.21 17.37
C TRP A 272 4.55 10.75 17.09
N CYS A 273 3.50 10.16 17.67
CA CYS A 273 2.10 10.55 17.52
C CYS A 273 1.68 11.50 18.64
N PRO A 274 1.51 12.82 18.39
CA PRO A 274 1.17 13.77 19.45
C PRO A 274 -0.17 13.50 20.15
N PRO A 275 -1.27 13.13 19.45
CA PRO A 275 -2.52 12.76 20.12
C PRO A 275 -2.37 11.52 21.02
N CYS A 276 -1.61 10.51 20.59
CA CYS A 276 -1.31 9.32 21.39
C CYS A 276 -0.56 9.68 22.69
N MET A 277 0.42 10.57 22.59
CA MET A 277 1.16 11.05 23.76
C MET A 277 0.29 11.91 24.69
N ALA A 278 -0.73 12.59 24.15
CA ALA A 278 -1.68 13.38 24.93
C ALA A 278 -2.70 12.50 25.69
N SER A 279 -3.08 11.34 25.15
CA SER A 279 -4.00 10.40 25.80
C SER A 279 -3.32 9.50 26.84
N LEU A 280 -2.00 9.27 26.70
CA LEU A 280 -1.23 8.37 27.55
C LEU A 280 -1.39 8.61 29.08
N PRO A 281 -1.40 9.85 29.60
CA PRO A 281 -1.63 10.09 31.03
C PRO A 281 -2.97 9.54 31.54
N GLY A 282 -4.04 9.68 30.76
CA GLY A 282 -5.36 9.14 31.11
C GLY A 282 -5.36 7.60 31.11
N LEU A 283 -4.63 6.97 30.19
CA LEU A 283 -4.47 5.52 30.18
C LEU A 283 -3.70 5.00 31.40
N LEU A 284 -2.69 5.74 31.88
CA LEU A 284 -1.97 5.41 33.11
C LEU A 284 -2.91 5.45 34.33
N GLU A 285 -3.74 6.49 34.45
CA GLU A 285 -4.73 6.62 35.54
C GLU A 285 -5.73 5.46 35.53
N LEU A 286 -6.28 5.13 34.35
CA LEU A 286 -7.21 4.00 34.20
C LEU A 286 -6.55 2.65 34.52
N TYR A 287 -5.29 2.47 34.11
CA TYR A 287 -4.55 1.25 34.42
C TYR A 287 -4.29 1.11 35.91
N GLU A 288 -3.89 2.18 36.59
CA GLU A 288 -3.71 2.16 38.05
C GLU A 288 -5.01 1.88 38.79
N GLU A 289 -6.14 2.43 38.33
CA GLU A 289 -7.46 2.23 38.94
C GLU A 289 -7.99 0.80 38.74
N PHE A 290 -7.92 0.28 37.51
CA PHE A 290 -8.68 -0.93 37.14
C PHE A 290 -7.84 -2.19 36.95
N HIS A 291 -6.51 -2.11 36.83
CA HIS A 291 -5.70 -3.28 36.49
C HIS A 291 -5.89 -4.45 37.47
N ALA A 292 -5.89 -4.15 38.77
CA ALA A 292 -6.11 -5.15 39.81
C ALA A 292 -7.53 -5.76 39.82
N GLN A 293 -8.49 -5.13 39.13
CA GLN A 293 -9.88 -5.56 39.04
C GLN A 293 -10.16 -6.45 37.82
N GLY A 294 -9.12 -6.73 37.01
CA GLY A 294 -9.25 -7.55 35.80
C GLY A 294 -9.23 -6.75 34.50
N PHE A 295 -8.69 -5.53 34.51
CA PHE A 295 -8.42 -4.73 33.31
C PHE A 295 -6.96 -4.88 32.86
N GLU A 296 -6.73 -4.86 31.55
CA GLU A 296 -5.42 -4.90 30.94
C GLU A 296 -5.35 -3.93 29.76
N ILE A 297 -4.17 -3.36 29.52
CA ILE A 297 -3.89 -2.65 28.27
C ILE A 297 -2.91 -3.50 27.48
N LEU A 298 -3.10 -3.61 26.17
CA LEU A 298 -2.11 -4.19 25.27
C LEU A 298 -1.71 -3.12 24.26
N GLY A 299 -0.50 -2.59 24.40
CA GLY A 299 0.01 -1.56 23.50
C GLY A 299 0.63 -2.18 22.25
N VAL A 300 0.17 -1.80 21.07
CA VAL A 300 0.84 -2.10 19.79
C VAL A 300 1.55 -0.84 19.32
N SER A 301 2.87 -0.84 19.43
CA SER A 301 3.70 0.31 19.02
C SER A 301 4.00 0.26 17.52
N LEU A 302 3.70 1.38 16.86
CA LEU A 302 4.07 1.69 15.48
C LEU A 302 5.36 2.56 15.43
N ASP A 303 6.20 2.49 16.45
CA ASP A 303 7.53 3.09 16.41
C ASP A 303 8.47 2.30 15.47
N GLU A 304 9.51 2.98 14.98
CA GLU A 304 10.64 2.36 14.25
C GLU A 304 11.85 2.19 15.18
N SER A 305 11.99 3.12 16.14
CA SER A 305 13.11 3.23 17.07
C SER A 305 12.77 2.55 18.40
N ALA A 306 13.46 1.44 18.68
CA ALA A 306 13.32 0.74 19.95
C ALA A 306 13.81 1.60 21.13
N GLU A 307 14.81 2.46 20.89
CA GLU A 307 15.36 3.38 21.87
C GLU A 307 14.36 4.46 22.28
N ASP A 308 13.64 5.05 21.33
CA ASP A 308 12.64 6.09 21.61
C ASP A 308 11.43 5.49 22.34
N LEU A 309 10.96 4.32 21.89
CA LEU A 309 9.92 3.57 22.58
C LEU A 309 10.33 3.26 24.03
N ARG A 310 11.54 2.73 24.24
CA ARG A 310 12.06 2.43 25.59
C ARG A 310 12.12 3.67 26.47
N ARG A 311 12.59 4.80 25.92
CA ARG A 311 12.66 6.08 26.65
C ARG A 311 11.27 6.51 27.15
N VAL A 312 10.25 6.44 26.30
CA VAL A 312 8.88 6.81 26.67
C VAL A 312 8.30 5.84 27.70
N ILE A 313 8.51 4.53 27.52
CA ILE A 313 8.09 3.52 28.49
C ILE A 313 8.68 3.80 29.87
N GLU A 314 9.98 4.10 29.94
CA GLU A 314 10.68 4.39 31.19
C GLU A 314 10.23 5.73 31.79
N SER A 315 10.07 6.77 30.98
CA SER A 315 9.71 8.11 31.48
C SER A 315 8.29 8.18 32.03
N TYR A 316 7.35 7.47 31.41
CA TYR A 316 5.95 7.42 31.83
C TYR A 316 5.66 6.24 32.78
N GLY A 317 6.65 5.38 33.03
CA GLY A 317 6.48 4.22 33.90
C GLY A 317 5.41 3.25 33.39
N ILE A 318 5.28 3.09 32.06
CA ILE A 318 4.27 2.23 31.44
C ILE A 318 4.49 0.78 31.93
N LYS A 319 3.44 0.11 32.43
CA LYS A 319 3.56 -1.24 33.03
C LYS A 319 2.94 -2.35 32.18
N TRP A 320 2.02 -2.02 31.29
CA TRP A 320 1.33 -3.01 30.46
C TRP A 320 2.23 -3.60 29.36
N PRO A 321 1.90 -4.80 28.84
CA PRO A 321 2.63 -5.43 27.73
C PRO A 321 2.61 -4.61 26.45
N ILE A 322 3.73 -4.63 25.72
CA ILE A 322 3.86 -3.91 24.44
C ILE A 322 4.36 -4.85 23.33
N ALA A 323 3.64 -4.85 22.21
CA ALA A 323 4.08 -5.42 20.95
C ALA A 323 4.82 -4.36 20.13
N PHE A 324 6.01 -4.67 19.64
CA PHE A 324 6.83 -3.77 18.83
C PHE A 324 7.56 -4.56 17.73
N GLU A 325 7.40 -4.13 16.48
CA GLU A 325 8.09 -4.74 15.34
C GLU A 325 9.12 -3.81 14.68
N GLY A 326 9.17 -2.51 15.04
CA GLY A 326 10.05 -1.54 14.40
C GLY A 326 9.70 -1.24 12.93
N LYS A 327 8.45 -1.48 12.52
CA LYS A 327 8.01 -1.43 11.11
C LYS A 327 7.06 -0.28 10.78
N ARG A 328 6.77 0.61 11.73
CA ARG A 328 5.79 1.69 11.54
C ARG A 328 4.44 1.16 11.03
N TRP A 329 3.95 1.69 9.90
CA TRP A 329 2.70 1.26 9.27
C TRP A 329 2.77 -0.14 8.63
N ASP A 330 3.96 -0.69 8.40
CA ASP A 330 4.13 -2.07 7.93
C ASP A 330 4.10 -3.10 9.10
N ASN A 331 3.69 -2.67 10.30
CA ASN A 331 3.50 -3.54 11.46
C ASN A 331 2.43 -4.61 11.16
N SER A 332 2.77 -5.88 11.39
CA SER A 332 1.90 -7.01 11.02
C SER A 332 0.56 -7.00 11.77
N ILE A 333 0.57 -6.60 13.04
CA ILE A 333 -0.63 -6.54 13.90
C ILE A 333 -1.50 -5.36 13.48
N ALA A 334 -0.90 -4.19 13.20
CA ALA A 334 -1.63 -3.03 12.68
C ALA A 334 -2.33 -3.36 11.35
N ASN A 335 -1.67 -4.11 10.47
CA ASN A 335 -2.25 -4.56 9.20
C ASN A 335 -3.39 -5.58 9.40
N LEU A 336 -3.23 -6.56 10.30
CA LEU A 336 -4.28 -7.53 10.65
C LEU A 336 -5.54 -6.81 11.16
N TRP A 337 -5.34 -5.80 12.01
CA TRP A 337 -6.39 -4.97 12.59
C TRP A 337 -6.79 -3.78 11.70
N ARG A 338 -6.28 -3.72 10.47
CA ARG A 338 -6.56 -2.69 9.45
C ARG A 338 -6.45 -1.25 9.96
N VAL A 339 -5.51 -1.02 10.88
CA VAL A 339 -5.26 0.27 11.50
C VAL A 339 -4.66 1.23 10.47
N TYR A 340 -5.42 2.27 10.11
CA TYR A 340 -5.02 3.27 9.12
C TYR A 340 -4.67 4.63 9.73
N GLN A 341 -4.94 4.82 11.01
CA GLN A 341 -4.63 6.04 11.78
C GLN A 341 -4.28 5.68 13.22
N ILE A 342 -3.54 6.55 13.91
CA ILE A 342 -3.27 6.42 15.35
C ILE A 342 -3.54 7.75 16.07
N PRO A 343 -4.05 7.73 17.32
CA PRO A 343 -4.39 6.54 18.09
C PRO A 343 -5.60 5.79 17.51
N THR A 344 -5.61 4.48 17.67
CA THR A 344 -6.78 3.61 17.41
C THR A 344 -6.86 2.63 18.57
N ALA A 345 -8.05 2.45 19.15
CA ALA A 345 -8.22 1.59 20.31
C ALA A 345 -9.46 0.68 20.19
N TYR A 346 -9.33 -0.55 20.67
CA TYR A 346 -10.42 -1.51 20.77
C TYR A 346 -10.57 -1.96 22.22
N LEU A 347 -11.77 -1.81 22.78
CA LEU A 347 -12.07 -2.33 24.11
C LEU A 347 -12.77 -3.68 23.97
N LEU A 348 -12.12 -4.72 24.49
CA LEU A 348 -12.56 -6.10 24.45
C LEU A 348 -13.10 -6.52 25.82
N ASP A 349 -14.16 -7.32 25.85
CA ASP A 349 -14.62 -7.95 27.08
C ASP A 349 -13.77 -9.18 27.47
N LYS A 350 -14.19 -9.88 28.52
CA LYS A 350 -13.46 -11.00 29.12
C LYS A 350 -13.42 -12.22 28.19
N GLU A 351 -14.38 -12.32 27.29
CA GLU A 351 -14.50 -13.32 26.24
C GLU A 351 -13.74 -12.90 24.96
N GLY A 352 -13.22 -11.67 24.94
CA GLY A 352 -12.46 -11.06 23.86
C GLY A 352 -13.28 -10.73 22.63
N VAL A 353 -14.55 -10.41 22.85
CA VAL A 353 -15.42 -9.78 21.87
C VAL A 353 -15.15 -8.29 21.87
N ILE A 354 -15.07 -7.68 20.69
CA ILE A 354 -14.96 -6.23 20.55
C ILE A 354 -16.26 -5.61 21.07
N ARG A 355 -16.19 -4.73 22.06
CA ARG A 355 -17.37 -4.06 22.63
C ARG A 355 -17.44 -2.60 22.24
N PHE A 356 -16.28 -1.95 22.18
CA PHE A 356 -16.19 -0.55 21.81
C PHE A 356 -14.92 -0.27 21.01
N ARG A 357 -14.95 0.85 20.31
CA ARG A 357 -13.85 1.35 19.51
C ARG A 357 -13.62 2.83 19.82
N ASP A 358 -12.36 3.23 19.85
CA ASP A 358 -11.91 4.62 19.89
C ASP A 358 -12.59 5.46 20.99
N LEU A 359 -12.82 4.84 22.16
CA LEU A 359 -13.31 5.53 23.36
C LEU A 359 -12.16 6.22 24.08
N GLU A 360 -12.44 7.39 24.66
CA GLU A 360 -11.47 8.21 25.39
C GLU A 360 -12.10 8.81 26.66
N GLY A 361 -11.27 9.19 27.64
CA GLY A 361 -11.70 9.90 28.84
C GLY A 361 -12.82 9.18 29.61
N ASP A 362 -13.85 9.94 30.00
CA ASP A 362 -14.95 9.41 30.82
C ASP A 362 -15.76 8.30 30.12
N SER A 363 -15.87 8.33 28.79
CA SER A 363 -16.60 7.28 28.07
C SER A 363 -15.85 5.95 28.12
N LEU A 364 -14.52 5.97 27.94
CA LEU A 364 -13.67 4.80 28.13
C LEU A 364 -13.74 4.28 29.56
N ARG A 365 -13.62 5.17 30.55
CA ARG A 365 -13.71 4.80 31.97
C ARG A 365 -15.02 4.09 32.30
N ASN A 366 -16.15 4.63 31.84
CA ASN A 366 -17.47 4.07 32.10
C ASN A 366 -17.65 2.71 31.39
N ALA A 367 -17.14 2.56 30.17
CA ALA A 367 -17.17 1.29 29.44
C ALA A 367 -16.32 0.22 30.14
N ILE A 368 -15.14 0.57 30.67
CA ILE A 368 -14.32 -0.36 31.45
C ILE A 368 -15.10 -0.83 32.70
N LEU A 369 -15.71 0.09 33.44
CA LEU A 369 -16.52 -0.24 34.62
C LEU A 369 -17.70 -1.17 34.29
N GLU A 370 -18.39 -0.90 33.18
CA GLU A 370 -19.47 -1.74 32.68
C GLU A 370 -18.98 -3.17 32.44
N LEU A 371 -17.94 -3.34 31.61
CA LEU A 371 -17.42 -4.67 31.26
C LEU A 371 -16.78 -5.42 32.44
N LEU A 372 -16.18 -4.70 33.40
CA LEU A 372 -15.67 -5.33 34.61
C LEU A 372 -16.80 -5.90 35.48
N SER A 373 -17.95 -5.22 35.51
CA SER A 373 -19.13 -5.65 36.27
C SER A 373 -19.91 -6.79 35.64
N GLU A 374 -19.71 -7.05 34.34
CA GLU A 374 -20.34 -8.17 33.64
C GLU A 374 -19.85 -9.51 34.20
N PRO A 375 -20.77 -10.45 34.51
CA PRO A 375 -20.39 -11.79 34.93
C PRO A 375 -19.72 -12.51 33.76
N VAL A 376 -18.65 -13.26 34.03
CA VAL A 376 -18.04 -14.16 33.02
C VAL A 376 -19.08 -15.21 32.68
N VAL A 377 -19.69 -15.11 31.50
CA VAL A 377 -20.70 -16.07 31.07
C VAL A 377 -19.96 -17.33 30.62
N SER A 378 -19.97 -18.35 31.47
CA SER A 378 -19.36 -19.67 31.22
C SER A 378 -20.05 -20.48 30.11
N GLU A 379 -21.10 -19.95 29.48
CA GLU A 379 -21.68 -20.58 28.30
C GLU A 379 -21.05 -19.97 27.06
N ALA A 380 -20.51 -20.83 26.20
CA ALA A 380 -20.01 -20.48 24.87
C ALA A 380 -20.98 -19.50 24.20
N PRO A 381 -20.45 -18.51 23.43
CA PRO A 381 -21.28 -17.49 22.82
C PRO A 381 -22.49 -18.15 22.15
N PRO A 382 -23.70 -17.58 22.29
CA PRO A 382 -24.83 -18.06 21.52
C PRO A 382 -24.38 -18.12 20.06
N PRO A 383 -24.67 -19.22 19.33
CA PRO A 383 -24.26 -19.33 17.94
C PRO A 383 -24.66 -18.03 17.26
N ALA A 384 -23.67 -17.39 16.63
CA ALA A 384 -23.85 -16.12 15.92
C ALA A 384 -25.21 -16.20 15.22
N ALA A 385 -26.10 -15.23 15.50
CA ALA A 385 -27.39 -15.15 14.83
C ALA A 385 -27.14 -15.41 13.35
N ASP A 386 -27.75 -16.48 12.82
CA ASP A 386 -27.39 -17.14 11.56
C ASP A 386 -26.92 -16.15 10.49
N LEU A 387 -25.62 -15.83 10.51
CA LEU A 387 -24.93 -15.44 9.29
C LEU A 387 -25.10 -16.67 8.40
N PRO A 388 -25.44 -16.51 7.10
CA PRO A 388 -25.56 -17.65 6.21
C PRO A 388 -24.32 -18.50 6.45
N GLU A 389 -24.53 -19.79 6.73
CA GLU A 389 -23.48 -20.76 6.99
C GLU A 389 -22.59 -20.79 5.73
N VAL A 390 -21.67 -19.83 5.65
CA VAL A 390 -20.58 -19.83 4.69
C VAL A 390 -19.81 -21.01 5.20
N ALA A 391 -20.07 -22.17 4.60
CA ALA A 391 -19.30 -23.36 4.84
C ALA A 391 -17.86 -22.97 4.51
N PHE A 392 -17.12 -22.57 5.55
CA PHE A 392 -15.71 -22.22 5.47
C PHE A 392 -15.02 -23.51 5.04
N ARG A 393 -14.84 -23.65 3.74
CA ARG A 393 -14.00 -24.70 3.19
C ARG A 393 -12.59 -24.20 3.40
N PRO A 394 -11.79 -24.87 4.23
CA PRO A 394 -10.41 -24.46 4.39
C PRO A 394 -9.71 -24.62 3.05
N GLU A 395 -9.09 -23.53 2.61
CA GLU A 395 -8.39 -23.46 1.32
C GLU A 395 -6.89 -23.28 1.55
N PRO A 396 -6.05 -23.76 0.64
CA PRO A 396 -4.62 -23.64 0.82
C PRO A 396 -4.14 -22.18 0.78
N ILE A 397 -3.35 -21.78 1.78
CA ILE A 397 -2.76 -20.45 1.91
C ILE A 397 -1.33 -20.35 1.37
N LEU A 398 -0.74 -21.47 0.94
CA LEU A 398 0.58 -21.51 0.33
C LEU A 398 0.47 -21.68 -1.20
N GLU A 399 1.12 -20.79 -1.95
CA GLU A 399 1.43 -21.00 -3.37
C GLU A 399 2.76 -21.74 -3.47
N LEU A 400 2.74 -22.95 -4.04
CA LEU A 400 3.94 -23.75 -4.29
C LEU A 400 4.49 -23.45 -5.67
N ARG A 401 5.79 -23.21 -5.76
CA ARG A 401 6.52 -23.16 -7.03
C ARG A 401 7.63 -24.18 -7.03
N VAL A 402 7.47 -25.17 -7.89
CA VAL A 402 8.40 -26.29 -8.10
C VAL A 402 8.88 -26.31 -9.56
N PRO A 403 10.08 -26.85 -9.84
CA PRO A 403 10.52 -27.07 -11.21
C PRO A 403 9.66 -28.14 -11.90
N GLU A 404 9.31 -27.92 -13.18
CA GLU A 404 8.56 -28.92 -13.98
C GLU A 404 9.36 -30.21 -14.18
N GLU A 405 10.67 -30.09 -14.38
CA GLU A 405 11.59 -31.21 -14.58
C GLU A 405 12.84 -31.09 -13.70
N VAL A 406 13.29 -32.22 -13.16
CA VAL A 406 14.51 -32.34 -12.36
C VAL A 406 15.43 -33.37 -13.00
N GLY A 407 16.59 -32.89 -13.48
CA GLY A 407 17.62 -33.76 -14.04
C GLY A 407 18.35 -34.57 -12.96
N VAL A 408 18.40 -35.89 -13.13
CA VAL A 408 19.07 -36.82 -12.20
C VAL A 408 20.20 -37.60 -12.88
N GLN A 409 21.21 -37.95 -12.09
CA GLN A 409 22.33 -38.81 -12.49
C GLN A 409 22.52 -39.91 -11.46
N GLU A 410 22.89 -41.10 -11.92
CA GLU A 410 23.15 -42.26 -11.06
C GLU A 410 24.20 -41.93 -9.99
N GLY A 411 23.88 -42.21 -8.72
CA GLY A 411 24.77 -41.99 -7.59
C GLY A 411 25.07 -40.53 -7.21
N LYS A 412 24.53 -39.54 -7.92
CA LYS A 412 24.70 -38.11 -7.59
C LYS A 412 23.44 -37.52 -6.94
N VAL A 413 23.65 -36.65 -5.96
CA VAL A 413 22.55 -35.93 -5.30
C VAL A 413 22.00 -34.86 -6.23
N ALA A 414 20.71 -34.94 -6.53
CA ALA A 414 19.94 -33.87 -7.16
C ALA A 414 19.35 -32.96 -6.08
N THR A 415 19.24 -31.66 -6.39
CA THR A 415 18.62 -30.67 -5.49
C THR A 415 17.39 -30.09 -6.16
N VAL A 416 16.26 -30.14 -5.46
CA VAL A 416 14.99 -29.54 -5.86
C VAL A 416 14.79 -28.27 -5.05
N PHE A 417 14.54 -27.15 -5.73
CA PHE A 417 14.20 -25.88 -5.09
C PHE A 417 12.69 -25.73 -5.07
N VAL A 418 12.11 -25.65 -3.88
CA VAL A 418 10.69 -25.40 -3.68
C VAL A 418 10.53 -24.01 -3.08
N ARG A 419 9.89 -23.11 -3.80
CA ARG A 419 9.55 -21.78 -3.26
C ARG A 419 8.11 -21.81 -2.78
N LEU A 420 7.94 -21.50 -1.49
CA LEU A 420 6.66 -21.37 -0.83
C LEU A 420 6.38 -19.89 -0.62
N LEU A 421 5.21 -19.43 -1.05
CA LEU A 421 4.71 -18.08 -0.79
C LEU A 421 3.41 -18.21 0.01
N ASN A 422 3.40 -17.67 1.23
CA ASN A 422 2.15 -17.50 1.97
C ASN A 422 1.40 -16.32 1.37
N THR A 423 0.19 -16.54 0.87
CA THR A 423 -0.65 -15.52 0.24
C THR A 423 -1.71 -14.97 1.20
N SER A 424 -1.69 -15.42 2.46
CA SER A 424 -2.70 -15.11 3.47
C SER A 424 -2.13 -14.29 4.64
N PRO A 425 -3.01 -13.65 5.43
CA PRO A 425 -2.64 -12.99 6.68
C PRO A 425 -2.38 -13.97 7.85
N TYR A 426 -2.57 -15.27 7.64
CA TYR A 426 -2.45 -16.27 8.71
C TYR A 426 -1.07 -16.93 8.69
N LEU A 427 -0.57 -17.32 9.86
CA LEU A 427 0.68 -18.07 9.99
C LEU A 427 0.49 -19.49 9.44
N ALA A 428 1.35 -19.90 8.50
CA ALA A 428 1.44 -21.31 8.13
C ALA A 428 2.40 -22.01 9.09
N GLU A 429 1.87 -22.91 9.90
CA GLU A 429 2.59 -23.59 10.96
C GLU A 429 2.92 -25.03 10.59
N GLU A 430 4.03 -25.53 11.14
CA GLU A 430 4.50 -26.90 10.98
C GLU A 430 4.54 -27.38 9.53
N VAL A 431 5.03 -26.53 8.62
CA VAL A 431 5.16 -26.87 7.21
C VAL A 431 6.11 -28.07 7.06
N ARG A 432 5.56 -29.18 6.54
CA ARG A 432 6.23 -30.47 6.33
C ARG A 432 6.19 -30.83 4.86
N PHE A 433 7.22 -31.56 4.43
CA PHE A 433 7.31 -32.11 3.08
C PHE A 433 7.29 -33.63 3.16
N SER A 434 6.53 -34.25 2.27
CA SER A 434 6.56 -35.69 2.05
C SER A 434 6.54 -36.01 0.56
N PHE A 435 6.97 -37.22 0.20
CA PHE A 435 7.02 -37.66 -1.19
C PHE A 435 6.31 -39.01 -1.33
N SER A 436 5.50 -39.15 -2.36
CA SER A 436 4.89 -40.43 -2.75
C SER A 436 5.31 -40.82 -4.16
N ASP A 437 5.16 -42.11 -4.49
CA ASP A 437 5.53 -42.67 -5.79
C ASP A 437 7.03 -42.58 -6.11
N LEU A 438 7.88 -42.54 -5.07
CA LEU A 438 9.34 -42.61 -5.23
C LEU A 438 9.76 -43.98 -5.79
N PRO A 439 10.63 -44.01 -6.81
CA PRO A 439 11.19 -45.26 -7.31
C PRO A 439 11.96 -46.02 -6.23
N GLN A 440 11.96 -47.35 -6.30
CA GLN A 440 12.67 -48.19 -5.32
C GLN A 440 14.16 -47.85 -5.26
N GLY A 441 14.69 -47.71 -4.04
CA GLY A 441 16.11 -47.42 -3.78
C GLY A 441 16.50 -45.94 -3.86
N TRP A 442 15.54 -45.02 -4.01
CA TRP A 442 15.79 -43.58 -3.91
C TRP A 442 15.68 -43.09 -2.47
N GLU A 443 16.62 -42.23 -2.06
CA GLU A 443 16.62 -41.57 -0.74
C GLU A 443 16.30 -40.08 -0.88
N VAL A 444 15.47 -39.54 0.02
CA VAL A 444 15.10 -38.12 0.05
C VAL A 444 15.38 -37.53 1.43
N GLU A 445 16.06 -36.39 1.46
CA GLU A 445 16.32 -35.61 2.66
C GLU A 445 15.44 -34.34 2.62
N VAL A 446 14.42 -34.30 3.49
CA VAL A 446 13.51 -33.16 3.68
C VAL A 446 13.95 -32.31 4.88
N PRO A 447 13.70 -30.99 4.86
CA PRO A 447 14.01 -30.14 6.01
C PRO A 447 13.12 -30.48 7.22
N ALA A 448 13.60 -30.11 8.41
CA ALA A 448 12.78 -30.12 9.62
C ALA A 448 11.57 -29.15 9.49
N PRO A 449 10.45 -29.40 10.19
CA PRO A 449 9.28 -28.54 10.14
C PRO A 449 9.61 -27.08 10.48
N PHE A 450 8.95 -26.14 9.81
CA PHE A 450 9.14 -24.72 10.07
C PHE A 450 7.85 -23.95 9.80
N ASN A 451 7.82 -22.68 10.22
CA ASN A 451 6.68 -21.79 9.99
C ASN A 451 6.99 -20.79 8.85
N ILE A 452 5.94 -20.35 8.16
CA ILE A 452 6.02 -19.24 7.19
C ILE A 452 5.07 -18.13 7.67
N PRO A 453 5.59 -16.93 8.00
CA PRO A 453 4.76 -15.83 8.49
C PRO A 453 3.73 -15.40 7.43
N ALA A 454 2.72 -14.66 7.88
CA ALA A 454 1.74 -13.99 7.04
C ALA A 454 2.43 -13.24 5.90
N PHE A 455 1.95 -13.43 4.66
CA PHE A 455 2.52 -12.85 3.44
C PHE A 455 4.03 -13.10 3.21
N GLY A 456 4.62 -14.05 3.95
CA GLY A 456 6.03 -14.38 3.89
C GLY A 456 6.36 -15.32 2.74
N GLU A 457 7.64 -15.35 2.35
CA GLU A 457 8.14 -16.32 1.39
C GLU A 457 9.35 -17.08 1.95
N ARG A 458 9.51 -18.33 1.47
CA ARG A 458 10.66 -19.14 1.80
C ARG A 458 11.02 -20.06 0.65
N GLU A 459 12.32 -20.09 0.32
CA GLU A 459 12.87 -21.07 -0.60
C GLU A 459 13.50 -22.23 0.20
N VAL A 460 13.19 -23.45 -0.20
CA VAL A 460 13.60 -24.68 0.46
C VAL A 460 14.36 -25.55 -0.53
N GLN A 461 15.47 -26.12 -0.09
CA GLN A 461 16.25 -27.08 -0.86
C GLN A 461 15.95 -28.50 -0.35
N ILE A 462 15.46 -29.35 -1.24
CA ILE A 462 15.24 -30.78 -0.97
C ILE A 462 16.29 -31.59 -1.74
N ARG A 463 17.00 -32.49 -1.05
CA ARG A 463 18.05 -33.30 -1.65
C ARG A 463 17.54 -34.71 -1.92
N ILE A 464 17.77 -35.19 -3.15
CA ILE A 464 17.31 -36.50 -3.61
C ILE A 464 18.50 -37.27 -4.15
N ARG A 465 18.70 -38.50 -3.66
CA ARG A 465 19.74 -39.42 -4.13
C ARG A 465 19.09 -40.56 -4.92
N PRO A 466 19.25 -40.59 -6.26
CA PRO A 466 18.74 -41.67 -7.10
C PRO A 466 19.42 -43.01 -6.80
N GLY A 467 18.65 -44.10 -6.90
CA GLY A 467 19.16 -45.48 -6.78
C GLY A 467 20.08 -45.93 -7.93
N SER A 468 20.77 -47.05 -7.75
CA SER A 468 21.85 -47.56 -8.63
C SER A 468 21.39 -48.33 -9.89
N SER A 469 20.24 -47.97 -10.48
CA SER A 469 19.75 -48.64 -11.70
C SER A 469 18.79 -47.75 -12.50
N LEU A 470 19.32 -46.68 -13.11
CA LEU A 470 18.53 -45.84 -14.01
C LEU A 470 18.72 -46.29 -15.47
N GLU A 471 17.65 -46.74 -16.12
CA GLU A 471 17.67 -47.11 -17.55
C GLU A 471 17.93 -45.90 -18.45
N LYS A 472 18.47 -46.13 -19.67
CA LYS A 472 18.86 -45.06 -20.62
C LYS A 472 17.74 -44.08 -21.02
N SER A 473 16.47 -44.41 -20.77
CA SER A 473 15.30 -43.56 -21.03
C SER A 473 14.46 -43.31 -19.77
N PHE A 474 15.09 -43.27 -18.59
CA PHE A 474 14.40 -43.11 -17.33
C PHE A 474 13.60 -41.79 -17.26
N SER A 475 12.31 -41.93 -16.97
CA SER A 475 11.40 -40.87 -16.55
C SER A 475 10.56 -41.39 -15.39
N ALA A 476 10.48 -40.61 -14.31
CA ALA A 476 9.60 -40.92 -13.19
C ALA A 476 8.80 -39.68 -12.80
N SER A 477 7.50 -39.86 -12.53
CA SER A 477 6.66 -38.81 -11.96
C SER A 477 6.49 -39.12 -10.47
N VAL A 478 6.96 -38.20 -9.64
CA VAL A 478 6.90 -38.30 -8.17
C VAL A 478 6.00 -37.17 -7.68
N ARG A 479 5.20 -37.45 -6.65
CA ARG A 479 4.35 -36.41 -6.03
C ARG A 479 5.03 -35.86 -4.78
N LEU A 480 5.17 -34.54 -4.74
CA LEU A 480 5.57 -33.78 -3.56
C LEU A 480 4.32 -33.34 -2.83
N SER A 481 4.17 -33.73 -1.57
CA SER A 481 3.11 -33.23 -0.71
C SER A 481 3.67 -32.24 0.30
N VAL A 482 2.96 -31.13 0.48
CA VAL A 482 3.25 -30.11 1.50
C VAL A 482 2.09 -30.06 2.47
N ASP A 483 2.35 -30.47 3.71
CA ASP A 483 1.37 -30.51 4.79
C ASP A 483 1.66 -29.38 5.77
N TYR A 484 0.64 -28.67 6.21
CA TYR A 484 0.76 -27.61 7.21
C TYR A 484 -0.59 -27.38 7.88
N HIS A 485 -0.61 -26.62 8.97
CA HIS A 485 -1.87 -26.11 9.50
C HIS A 485 -1.84 -24.59 9.61
N TYR A 486 -3.02 -23.99 9.60
CA TYR A 486 -3.22 -22.59 9.89
C TYR A 486 -4.52 -22.44 10.66
N CYS A 487 -4.59 -21.46 11.56
CA CYS A 487 -5.77 -21.23 12.39
C CYS A 487 -6.41 -19.90 12.03
N ILE A 488 -7.74 -19.89 11.95
CA ILE A 488 -8.56 -18.68 11.89
C ILE A 488 -9.34 -18.65 13.20
N ASN A 489 -9.00 -17.72 14.08
CA ASN A 489 -9.50 -17.69 15.46
C ASN A 489 -9.25 -19.06 16.14
N ASP A 490 -10.28 -19.68 16.73
CA ASP A 490 -10.16 -20.98 17.41
C ASP A 490 -10.24 -22.20 16.47
N ALA A 491 -10.48 -21.98 15.17
CA ALA A 491 -10.59 -23.06 14.19
C ALA A 491 -9.26 -23.27 13.47
N CYS A 492 -8.61 -24.41 13.74
CA CYS A 492 -7.38 -24.81 13.06
C CYS A 492 -7.67 -25.81 11.94
N PHE A 493 -7.08 -25.56 10.77
CA PHE A 493 -7.27 -26.35 9.57
C PHE A 493 -5.96 -26.98 9.13
N GLN A 494 -5.97 -28.29 8.90
CA GLN A 494 -4.84 -29.01 8.34
C GLN A 494 -4.97 -29.09 6.82
N MET A 495 -3.99 -28.53 6.12
CA MET A 495 -3.90 -28.50 4.66
C MET A 495 -2.86 -29.50 4.16
N SER A 496 -3.15 -30.05 2.99
CA SER A 496 -2.24 -30.91 2.23
C SER A 496 -2.32 -30.54 0.75
N GLN A 497 -1.21 -30.13 0.16
CA GLN A 497 -1.11 -29.76 -1.26
C GLN A 497 -0.15 -30.71 -1.97
N GLU A 498 -0.58 -31.28 -3.11
CA GLU A 498 0.24 -32.17 -3.93
C GLU A 498 0.67 -31.49 -5.23
N GLU A 499 1.96 -31.54 -5.55
CA GLU A 499 2.54 -31.11 -6.82
C GLU A 499 3.29 -32.24 -7.50
N LYS A 500 3.26 -32.29 -8.84
CA LYS A 500 3.95 -33.32 -9.62
C LYS A 500 5.33 -32.86 -10.05
N LEU A 501 6.33 -33.69 -9.80
CA LEU A 501 7.71 -33.50 -10.23
C LEU A 501 8.08 -34.59 -11.24
N ALA A 502 8.56 -34.19 -12.43
CA ALA A 502 9.11 -35.12 -13.40
C ALA A 502 10.63 -35.24 -13.23
N PHE A 503 11.13 -36.45 -13.00
CA PHE A 503 12.56 -36.75 -12.95
C PHE A 503 12.99 -37.36 -14.27
N VAL A 504 14.04 -36.80 -14.89
CA VAL A 504 14.57 -37.24 -16.18
C VAL A 504 16.07 -37.49 -16.10
N LEU A 505 16.56 -38.45 -16.88
CA LEU A 505 17.98 -38.78 -16.92
C LEU A 505 18.78 -37.69 -17.65
N GLY A 506 19.67 -36.99 -16.94
CA GLY A 506 20.44 -35.89 -17.52
C GLY A 506 21.10 -34.98 -16.49
N ALA A 507 22.02 -34.11 -16.93
CA ALA A 507 22.52 -33.04 -16.07
C ALA A 507 21.40 -32.04 -15.79
N SER A 508 21.10 -31.82 -14.50
CA SER A 508 20.16 -30.80 -14.05
C SER A 508 20.50 -29.45 -14.70
N SER A 509 19.56 -28.88 -15.45
CA SER A 509 19.58 -27.46 -15.78
C SER A 509 19.14 -26.65 -14.57
N ALA A 510 19.94 -26.71 -13.50
CA ALA A 510 19.92 -25.70 -12.45
C ALA A 510 20.64 -24.44 -12.97
N GLN A 511 20.05 -23.77 -13.97
CA GLN A 511 20.42 -22.41 -14.33
C GLN A 511 19.13 -21.62 -14.53
N SER A 512 19.01 -20.50 -13.79
CA SER A 512 18.12 -19.40 -14.14
C SER A 512 18.26 -19.11 -15.64
N PRO A 513 17.21 -18.72 -16.37
CA PRO A 513 17.29 -18.53 -17.81
C PRO A 513 18.27 -17.41 -18.14
N SER A 514 19.54 -17.77 -18.35
CA SER A 514 20.53 -16.89 -18.95
C SER A 514 20.30 -16.95 -20.45
N LEU A 515 20.01 -15.81 -21.07
CA LEU A 515 19.92 -15.70 -22.51
C LEU A 515 21.14 -16.39 -23.16
N PRO A 516 20.94 -17.31 -24.11
CA PRO A 516 22.04 -17.95 -24.81
C PRO A 516 23.01 -16.89 -25.36
N TRP A 517 24.32 -17.11 -25.16
CA TRP A 517 25.36 -16.15 -25.55
C TRP A 517 25.30 -15.76 -27.04
N TRP A 518 24.77 -16.64 -27.90
CA TRP A 518 24.57 -16.36 -29.31
C TRP A 518 23.45 -15.33 -29.57
N ILE A 519 22.46 -15.19 -28.68
CA ILE A 519 21.46 -14.11 -28.75
C ILE A 519 22.11 -12.76 -28.44
N LEU A 520 22.99 -12.70 -27.44
CA LEU A 520 23.79 -11.49 -27.18
C LEU A 520 24.71 -11.16 -28.37
N ALA A 521 25.26 -12.18 -29.04
CA ALA A 521 26.05 -11.99 -30.25
C ALA A 521 25.20 -11.49 -31.43
N LEU A 522 23.95 -11.97 -31.61
CA LEU A 522 23.03 -11.50 -32.64
C LEU A 522 22.52 -10.08 -32.36
N VAL A 523 22.25 -9.73 -31.10
CA VAL A 523 21.88 -8.36 -30.69
C VAL A 523 23.07 -7.43 -30.90
N ALA A 524 24.28 -7.83 -30.50
CA ALA A 524 25.49 -7.05 -30.74
C ALA A 524 25.77 -6.88 -32.24
N ALA A 525 25.61 -7.94 -33.04
CA ALA A 525 25.75 -7.88 -34.49
C ALA A 525 24.68 -6.99 -35.14
N GLY A 526 23.42 -7.07 -34.67
CA GLY A 526 22.31 -6.22 -35.14
C GLY A 526 22.50 -4.75 -34.79
N VAL A 527 23.00 -4.45 -33.59
CA VAL A 527 23.35 -3.09 -33.17
C VAL A 527 24.56 -2.57 -33.95
N LEU A 528 25.60 -3.40 -34.18
CA LEU A 528 26.75 -3.04 -35.02
C LEU A 528 26.34 -2.79 -36.48
N LEU A 529 25.48 -3.63 -37.05
CA LEU A 529 24.94 -3.44 -38.40
C LEU A 529 24.09 -2.18 -38.48
N SER A 530 23.25 -1.93 -37.49
CA SER A 530 22.40 -0.74 -37.41
C SER A 530 23.22 0.53 -37.25
N TRP A 531 24.35 0.47 -36.54
CA TRP A 531 25.28 1.57 -36.36
C TRP A 531 26.11 1.83 -37.63
N LEU A 532 26.54 0.78 -38.33
CA LEU A 532 27.24 0.86 -39.62
C LEU A 532 26.34 1.36 -40.77
N LEU A 533 25.03 1.15 -40.67
CA LEU A 533 24.05 1.60 -41.67
C LEU A 533 23.40 2.94 -41.32
N PHE A 534 23.73 3.54 -40.17
CA PHE A 534 23.27 4.87 -39.77
C PHE A 534 24.01 5.95 -40.58
N GLY A 535 23.51 6.21 -41.79
CA GLY A 535 24.04 7.24 -42.68
C GLY A 535 23.77 7.05 -44.17
N ARG A 536 23.19 5.92 -44.61
CA ARG A 536 22.80 5.72 -46.01
C ARG A 536 21.39 5.14 -46.11
N THR A 537 20.51 5.95 -46.71
CA THR A 537 19.15 5.69 -47.22
C THR A 537 18.51 4.34 -46.85
N LEU A 538 17.42 4.41 -46.08
CA LEU A 538 16.51 3.32 -45.68
C LEU A 538 16.38 2.22 -46.75
N THR A 539 16.98 1.07 -46.48
CA THR A 539 16.81 -0.13 -47.33
C THR A 539 15.76 -1.04 -46.74
N VAL A 540 15.10 -1.81 -47.61
CA VAL A 540 14.04 -2.81 -47.34
C VAL A 540 14.33 -3.71 -46.13
N LEU A 541 15.59 -3.92 -45.78
CA LEU A 541 16.04 -4.67 -44.61
C LEU A 541 15.55 -4.06 -43.27
N SER A 542 15.46 -2.72 -43.17
CA SER A 542 14.94 -2.03 -41.99
C SER A 542 13.46 -2.35 -41.75
N LEU A 543 12.67 -2.40 -42.83
CA LEU A 543 11.25 -2.75 -42.77
C LEU A 543 11.03 -4.22 -42.42
N VAL A 544 11.90 -5.12 -42.91
CA VAL A 544 11.86 -6.55 -42.57
C VAL A 544 12.20 -6.79 -41.09
N LEU A 545 13.19 -6.08 -40.54
CA LEU A 545 13.56 -6.20 -39.13
C LEU A 545 12.49 -5.63 -38.18
N VAL A 546 11.87 -4.50 -38.54
CA VAL A 546 10.73 -3.97 -37.79
C VAL A 546 9.54 -4.91 -37.88
N GLY A 547 9.26 -5.49 -39.06
CA GLY A 547 8.20 -6.48 -39.25
C GLY A 547 8.41 -7.74 -38.41
N LEU A 548 9.64 -8.27 -38.35
CA LEU A 548 9.98 -9.41 -37.50
C LEU A 548 9.90 -9.07 -36.01
N GLY A 549 10.27 -7.85 -35.62
CA GLY A 549 10.12 -7.37 -34.24
C GLY A 549 8.66 -7.29 -33.81
N VAL A 550 7.79 -6.73 -34.66
CA VAL A 550 6.35 -6.67 -34.40
C VAL A 550 5.72 -8.06 -34.37
N ALA A 551 6.11 -8.94 -35.31
CA ALA A 551 5.62 -10.32 -35.33
C ALA A 551 6.03 -11.10 -34.08
N ALA A 552 7.28 -10.96 -33.61
CA ALA A 552 7.74 -11.58 -32.37
C ALA A 552 7.00 -11.02 -31.13
N LEU A 553 6.67 -9.73 -31.13
CA LEU A 553 5.94 -9.08 -30.05
C LEU A 553 4.48 -9.54 -30.00
N VAL A 554 3.83 -9.65 -31.16
CA VAL A 554 2.46 -10.20 -31.29
C VAL A 554 2.43 -11.68 -30.92
N PHE A 555 3.43 -12.46 -31.33
CA PHE A 555 3.55 -13.87 -30.99
C PHE A 555 3.81 -14.07 -29.48
N GLY A 556 4.58 -13.18 -28.85
CA GLY A 556 4.80 -13.16 -27.40
C GLY A 556 3.55 -12.80 -26.58
N ILE A 557 2.68 -11.93 -27.11
CA ILE A 557 1.38 -11.60 -26.50
C ILE A 557 0.41 -12.80 -26.59
N PHE A 558 0.44 -13.55 -27.70
CA PHE A 558 -0.45 -14.69 -27.93
C PHE A 558 -0.14 -15.93 -27.06
N TRP A 559 1.06 -16.02 -26.48
CA TRP A 559 1.52 -17.16 -25.64
C TRP A 559 1.48 -16.89 -24.12
N GLY A 560 0.68 -15.92 -23.67
CA GLY A 560 0.26 -15.86 -22.26
C GLY A 560 1.30 -15.30 -21.27
N GLN A 561 2.29 -14.52 -21.71
CA GLN A 561 3.17 -13.75 -20.80
C GLN A 561 2.50 -12.47 -20.25
N ALA A 562 1.29 -12.59 -19.72
CA ALA A 562 0.55 -11.47 -19.12
C ALA A 562 1.27 -10.84 -17.91
N ARG A 563 2.16 -11.57 -17.23
CA ARG A 563 2.93 -11.04 -16.08
C ARG A 563 4.08 -10.11 -16.47
N GLN A 564 4.55 -10.13 -17.72
CA GLN A 564 5.61 -9.21 -18.16
C GLN A 564 5.05 -7.85 -18.62
N ALA A 565 3.81 -7.85 -19.13
CA ALA A 565 3.03 -6.62 -19.34
C ALA A 565 2.64 -5.96 -18.00
N GLN A 566 2.34 -6.74 -16.95
CA GLN A 566 2.16 -6.20 -15.60
C GLN A 566 3.43 -5.58 -15.02
N ARG A 567 4.64 -6.03 -15.40
CA ARG A 567 5.88 -5.36 -14.99
C ARG A 567 6.11 -4.04 -15.72
N ILE A 568 5.65 -3.91 -16.96
CA ILE A 568 5.68 -2.63 -17.68
C ILE A 568 4.59 -1.68 -17.14
N ALA A 569 3.43 -2.20 -16.75
CA ALA A 569 2.36 -1.43 -16.10
C ALA A 569 2.68 -1.07 -14.63
N SER A 570 3.41 -1.92 -13.89
CA SER A 570 3.81 -1.65 -12.50
C SER A 570 5.01 -0.70 -12.43
N VAL A 571 5.81 -0.58 -13.48
CA VAL A 571 6.85 0.46 -13.63
C VAL A 571 6.23 1.86 -13.75
N LEU A 572 4.93 1.98 -14.08
CA LEU A 572 4.19 3.24 -14.11
C LEU A 572 3.50 3.62 -12.78
N CYS A 573 3.48 2.76 -11.76
CA CYS A 573 2.62 2.96 -10.57
C CYS A 573 3.32 2.94 -9.20
N THR A 574 4.66 2.98 -9.14
CA THR A 574 5.38 2.96 -7.84
C THR A 574 6.01 4.31 -7.44
N SER A 575 5.55 5.44 -7.97
CA SER A 575 6.12 6.77 -7.69
C SER A 575 5.52 7.52 -6.50
N CYS A 576 4.67 6.90 -5.66
CA CYS A 576 4.13 7.56 -4.47
C CYS A 576 4.37 6.74 -3.20
N VAL A 577 5.62 6.72 -2.72
CA VAL A 577 5.94 6.47 -1.31
C VAL A 577 7.00 7.50 -0.92
N GLY A 578 6.68 8.36 0.05
CA GLY A 578 7.56 9.40 0.56
C GLY A 578 6.96 10.80 0.53
N ILE A 579 5.81 11.00 1.17
CA ILE A 579 5.34 12.34 1.53
C ILE A 579 6.15 12.76 2.77
N GLU A 580 7.38 13.22 2.57
CA GLU A 580 7.96 14.18 3.51
C GLU A 580 7.21 15.50 3.31
N GLU A 581 6.62 16.01 4.40
CA GLU A 581 5.97 17.32 4.40
C GLU A 581 6.95 18.40 3.91
N ALA A 582 6.50 19.14 2.90
CA ALA A 582 7.26 20.22 2.31
C ALA A 582 7.46 21.38 3.31
N LYS A 583 8.63 21.44 3.94
CA LYS A 583 9.16 22.69 4.51
C LYS A 583 9.47 23.67 3.37
N ALA A 584 8.83 24.83 3.38
CA ALA A 584 9.17 25.98 2.53
C ALA A 584 9.39 27.22 3.42
N PRO A 585 10.16 28.27 3.02
CA PRO A 585 11.26 28.31 2.07
C PRO A 585 12.38 29.26 2.56
N VAL A 586 13.05 29.01 3.69
CA VAL A 586 14.37 29.62 3.98
C VAL A 586 15.20 28.62 4.75
N ALA A 587 16.36 28.25 4.22
CA ALA A 587 17.37 27.54 5.01
C ALA A 587 17.90 28.53 6.05
N GLU A 588 17.50 28.42 7.31
CA GLU A 588 18.13 29.17 8.39
C GLU A 588 19.12 28.26 9.11
N ILE A 589 20.41 28.50 8.85
CA ILE A 589 21.50 27.83 9.56
C ILE A 589 21.73 28.62 10.86
N PRO A 590 21.67 27.99 12.06
CA PRO A 590 21.97 28.66 13.32
C PRO A 590 23.35 29.34 13.27
N GLN A 591 23.48 30.55 13.83
CA GLN A 591 24.72 31.33 13.76
C GLN A 591 25.96 30.57 14.28
N ALA A 592 25.79 29.76 15.34
CA ALA A 592 26.87 28.91 15.86
C ALA A 592 27.38 27.89 14.82
N LEU A 593 26.48 27.34 14.01
CA LEU A 593 26.83 26.37 12.97
C LEU A 593 27.43 27.06 11.74
N LEU A 594 26.97 28.27 11.41
CA LEU A 594 27.56 29.10 10.36
C LEU A 594 29.03 29.47 10.65
N SER A 595 29.39 29.76 11.92
CA SER A 595 30.79 29.98 12.28
C SER A 595 31.65 28.74 12.07
N GLU A 596 31.14 27.55 12.39
CA GLU A 596 31.90 26.31 12.16
C GLU A 596 32.14 26.03 10.68
N PHE A 597 31.19 26.34 9.81
CA PHE A 597 31.41 26.26 8.36
C PHE A 597 32.41 27.29 7.85
N ARG A 598 32.37 28.53 8.38
CA ARG A 598 33.33 29.59 8.03
C ARG A 598 34.76 29.21 8.38
N ASP A 599 34.95 28.59 9.54
CA ASP A 599 36.27 28.23 10.05
C ASP A 599 36.77 26.86 9.55
N PHE A 600 35.96 26.16 8.74
CA PHE A 600 36.32 24.84 8.20
C PHE A 600 37.59 24.92 7.33
N PRO A 601 38.69 24.20 7.68
CA PRO A 601 39.99 24.46 7.08
C PRO A 601 40.25 23.69 5.78
N LYS A 602 39.49 22.62 5.48
CA LYS A 602 39.76 21.74 4.33
C LYS A 602 38.93 22.15 3.10
N ARG A 603 39.28 21.62 1.92
CA ARG A 603 38.48 21.78 0.70
C ARG A 603 37.45 20.67 0.63
N ALA A 604 36.25 21.01 0.15
CA ALA A 604 35.18 20.05 -0.04
C ALA A 604 34.39 20.34 -1.33
N HIS A 605 33.96 19.29 -2.02
CA HIS A 605 33.07 19.39 -3.16
C HIS A 605 31.79 18.59 -2.92
N LEU A 606 30.66 19.31 -2.95
CA LEU A 606 29.33 18.78 -2.66
C LEU A 606 28.56 18.57 -3.97
N LEU A 607 28.27 17.33 -4.34
CA LEU A 607 27.30 17.05 -5.41
C LEU A 607 25.89 17.03 -4.81
N VAL A 608 25.08 18.00 -5.17
CA VAL A 608 23.69 18.12 -4.69
C VAL A 608 22.76 17.57 -5.76
N PHE A 609 22.32 16.33 -5.54
CA PHE A 609 21.38 15.66 -6.41
C PHE A 609 19.95 16.10 -6.10
N TYR A 610 19.23 16.51 -7.14
CA TYR A 610 17.86 16.97 -7.07
C TYR A 610 17.05 16.46 -8.27
N THR A 611 15.73 16.63 -8.20
CA THR A 611 14.84 16.52 -9.36
C THR A 611 13.83 17.67 -9.36
N PRO A 612 13.22 18.02 -10.51
CA PRO A 612 12.23 19.11 -10.57
C PRO A 612 10.97 18.85 -9.72
N TRP A 613 10.61 17.58 -9.53
CA TRP A 613 9.45 17.16 -8.74
C TRP A 613 9.72 17.06 -7.22
N CYS A 614 10.98 17.15 -6.80
CA CYS A 614 11.37 17.04 -5.40
C CYS A 614 11.03 18.31 -4.59
N LYS A 615 10.02 18.21 -3.72
CA LYS A 615 9.53 19.34 -2.90
C LYS A 615 10.54 19.84 -1.86
N SER A 616 11.39 18.96 -1.34
CA SER A 616 12.41 19.27 -0.32
C SER A 616 13.75 19.73 -0.92
N CYS A 617 13.95 19.58 -2.23
CA CYS A 617 15.19 19.93 -2.91
C CYS A 617 15.50 21.44 -2.94
N PRO A 618 14.52 22.36 -3.07
CA PRO A 618 14.78 23.79 -2.93
C PRO A 618 15.45 24.16 -1.60
N TYR A 619 15.06 23.51 -0.49
CA TYR A 619 15.68 23.72 0.82
C TYR A 619 17.16 23.28 0.82
N ALA A 620 17.46 22.06 0.36
CA ALA A 620 18.82 21.54 0.31
C ALA A 620 19.73 22.40 -0.59
N LYS A 621 19.23 22.84 -1.75
CA LYS A 621 19.94 23.74 -2.66
C LYS A 621 20.27 25.08 -1.99
N ALA A 622 19.27 25.69 -1.34
CA ALA A 622 19.46 26.97 -0.64
C ALA A 622 20.45 26.84 0.53
N LEU A 623 20.35 25.76 1.30
CA LEU A 623 21.23 25.48 2.44
C LEU A 623 22.69 25.28 2.00
N VAL A 624 22.94 24.47 0.96
CA VAL A 624 24.29 24.27 0.42
C VAL A 624 24.85 25.55 -0.20
N ALA A 625 24.02 26.33 -0.90
CA ALA A 625 24.43 27.63 -1.43
C ALA A 625 24.86 28.60 -0.32
N GLN A 626 24.16 28.62 0.82
CA GLN A 626 24.57 29.41 1.99
C GLN A 626 25.90 28.94 2.59
N ILE A 627 26.11 27.62 2.71
CA ILE A 627 27.37 27.05 3.22
C ILE A 627 28.55 27.44 2.32
N ALA A 628 28.41 27.26 1.00
CA ALA A 628 29.43 27.65 0.03
C ALA A 628 29.66 29.17 0.00
N GLY A 629 28.61 29.96 0.28
CA GLY A 629 28.70 31.42 0.39
C GLY A 629 29.52 31.91 1.59
N VAL A 630 29.59 31.16 2.69
CA VAL A 630 30.35 31.56 3.89
C VAL A 630 31.77 31.01 3.94
N ASN A 631 32.11 30.01 3.12
CA ASN A 631 33.46 29.46 3.03
C ASN A 631 33.83 29.10 1.57
N PRO A 632 34.77 29.83 0.93
CA PRO A 632 35.13 29.60 -0.47
C PRO A 632 35.89 28.28 -0.71
N ARG A 633 36.24 27.54 0.34
CA ARG A 633 36.84 26.20 0.24
C ARG A 633 35.80 25.09 0.04
N ILE A 634 34.51 25.38 0.26
CA ILE A 634 33.40 24.46 0.03
C ILE A 634 32.73 24.86 -1.28
N SER A 635 32.79 23.98 -2.27
CA SER A 635 32.17 24.16 -3.59
C SER A 635 31.03 23.16 -3.77
N PHE A 636 30.10 23.44 -4.67
CA PHE A 636 29.01 22.52 -4.97
C PHE A 636 28.63 22.53 -6.45
N GLU A 637 28.10 21.39 -6.90
CA GLU A 637 27.47 21.23 -8.21
C GLU A 637 26.02 20.75 -8.00
N LEU A 638 25.08 21.33 -8.75
CA LEU A 638 23.71 20.83 -8.80
C LEU A 638 23.61 19.77 -9.89
N VAL A 639 23.23 18.56 -9.51
CA VAL A 639 23.08 17.44 -10.44
C VAL A 639 21.61 17.06 -10.51
N ASP A 640 20.99 17.23 -11.68
CA ASP A 640 19.66 16.68 -11.91
C ASP A 640 19.79 15.15 -12.02
N ALA A 641 19.23 14.44 -11.04
CA ALA A 641 19.35 12.99 -10.94
C ALA A 641 18.62 12.26 -12.08
N ASP A 642 17.60 12.89 -12.67
CA ASP A 642 16.86 12.31 -13.80
C ASP A 642 17.60 12.52 -15.13
N GLU A 643 18.25 13.67 -15.32
CA GLU A 643 19.06 13.95 -16.52
C GLU A 643 20.42 13.21 -16.49
N LYS A 644 21.13 13.24 -15.35
CA LYS A 644 22.45 12.59 -15.19
C LYS A 644 22.32 11.23 -14.48
N ARG A 645 21.45 10.38 -15.00
CA ARG A 645 21.08 9.11 -14.36
C ARG A 645 22.25 8.18 -14.03
N ALA A 646 23.19 8.01 -14.97
CA ALA A 646 24.37 7.16 -14.77
C ALA A 646 25.31 7.67 -13.66
N GLU A 647 25.33 8.97 -13.43
CA GLU A 647 26.07 9.59 -12.34
C GLU A 647 25.35 9.38 -11.00
N ALA A 648 24.02 9.56 -10.96
CA ALA A 648 23.21 9.31 -9.78
C ALA A 648 23.19 7.83 -9.35
N GLU A 649 23.20 6.89 -10.31
CA GLU A 649 23.31 5.45 -10.05
C GLU A 649 24.67 5.06 -9.46
N ARG A 650 25.77 5.70 -9.89
CA ARG A 650 27.13 5.44 -9.37
C ARG A 650 27.23 5.72 -7.87
N TYR A 651 26.55 6.77 -7.40
CA TYR A 651 26.48 7.10 -5.98
C TYR A 651 25.33 6.37 -5.27
N GLY A 652 24.55 5.52 -5.95
CA GLY A 652 23.41 4.84 -5.34
C GLY A 652 22.34 5.81 -4.85
N ILE A 653 22.18 6.95 -5.53
CA ILE A 653 21.09 7.92 -5.35
C ILE A 653 19.85 7.45 -6.13
N ILE A 654 20.10 6.73 -7.22
CA ILE A 654 19.09 5.89 -7.88
C ILE A 654 19.35 4.44 -7.48
N ARG A 655 18.38 3.81 -6.81
CA ARG A 655 18.42 2.39 -6.43
C ARG A 655 17.11 1.72 -6.80
N SER A 656 17.19 0.56 -7.43
CA SER A 656 16.01 -0.22 -7.82
C SER A 656 14.98 0.61 -8.62
N GLY A 657 15.48 1.52 -9.48
CA GLY A 657 14.65 2.41 -10.30
C GLY A 657 14.05 3.63 -9.58
N LYS A 658 14.23 3.76 -8.26
CA LYS A 658 13.75 4.91 -7.47
C LYS A 658 14.86 5.93 -7.26
N THR A 659 14.54 7.21 -7.48
CA THR A 659 15.43 8.35 -7.24
C THR A 659 15.20 8.89 -5.83
N VAL A 660 16.24 8.90 -4.99
CA VAL A 660 16.18 9.38 -3.60
C VAL A 660 16.85 10.75 -3.51
N VAL A 661 16.04 11.82 -3.47
CA VAL A 661 16.48 13.22 -3.42
C VAL A 661 15.68 14.01 -2.38
N PRO A 662 16.25 15.06 -1.73
CA PRO A 662 17.59 15.59 -1.94
C PRO A 662 18.67 14.64 -1.40
N ALA A 663 19.75 14.52 -2.15
CA ALA A 663 20.94 13.79 -1.74
C ALA A 663 22.19 14.63 -1.94
N ILE A 664 23.08 14.67 -0.95
CA ILE A 664 24.34 15.40 -1.01
C ILE A 664 25.49 14.40 -0.88
N VAL A 665 26.33 14.32 -1.91
CA VAL A 665 27.56 13.54 -1.87
C VAL A 665 28.72 14.46 -1.52
N VAL A 666 29.44 14.15 -0.45
CA VAL A 666 30.71 14.81 -0.13
C VAL A 666 31.83 14.02 -0.81
N GLN A 667 32.34 14.54 -1.93
CA GLN A 667 33.23 13.78 -2.82
C GLN A 667 34.49 13.25 -2.11
N GLU A 668 35.04 14.02 -1.17
CA GLU A 668 36.27 13.68 -0.45
C GLU A 668 36.10 12.51 0.52
N THR A 669 34.88 12.23 0.97
CA THR A 669 34.59 11.10 1.88
C THR A 669 33.81 9.98 1.19
N GLY A 670 33.19 10.25 0.04
CA GLY A 670 32.24 9.35 -0.61
C GLY A 670 30.93 9.16 0.16
N LYS A 671 30.73 9.84 1.30
CA LYS A 671 29.51 9.75 2.09
C LYS A 671 28.37 10.52 1.45
N ILE A 672 27.17 10.00 1.70
CA ILE A 672 25.94 10.48 1.08
C ILE A 672 24.95 10.83 2.18
N LEU A 673 24.41 12.03 2.10
CA LEU A 673 23.43 12.56 3.04
C LEU A 673 22.08 12.67 2.34
N PHE A 674 21.11 11.90 2.78
CA PHE A 674 19.72 11.95 2.30
C PHE A 674 18.82 12.76 3.24
N GLY A 675 17.78 13.36 2.66
CA GLY A 675 16.72 14.07 3.39
C GLY A 675 17.13 15.48 3.83
N THR A 676 16.24 16.15 4.57
CA THR A 676 16.44 17.55 5.01
C THR A 676 16.58 17.73 6.52
N GLU A 677 16.34 16.68 7.30
CA GLU A 677 16.46 16.71 8.76
C GLU A 677 17.92 16.94 9.21
N ASP A 678 18.11 17.95 10.06
CA ASP A 678 19.41 18.41 10.59
C ASP A 678 20.53 18.49 9.54
N LEU A 679 20.16 18.83 8.30
CA LEU A 679 21.03 18.71 7.13
C LEU A 679 22.35 19.48 7.28
N ALA A 680 22.32 20.71 7.79
CA ALA A 680 23.53 21.49 8.03
C ALA A 680 24.48 20.81 9.04
N ARG A 681 23.97 20.24 10.14
CA ARG A 681 24.83 19.57 11.13
C ARG A 681 25.46 18.30 10.54
N ARG A 682 24.67 17.56 9.76
CA ARG A 682 25.12 16.34 9.08
C ARG A 682 26.16 16.62 8.01
N ILE A 683 26.01 17.69 7.22
CA ILE A 683 27.05 18.13 6.28
C ILE A 683 28.33 18.45 7.05
N LEU A 684 28.26 19.26 8.11
CA LEU A 684 29.44 19.62 8.90
C LEU A 684 30.12 18.39 9.52
N ALA A 685 29.35 17.42 10.03
CA ALA A 685 29.89 16.17 10.57
C ALA A 685 30.71 15.41 9.52
N VAL A 686 30.16 15.25 8.30
CA VAL A 686 30.88 14.59 7.21
C VAL A 686 32.09 15.39 6.74
N LEU A 687 32.01 16.72 6.70
CA LEU A 687 33.15 17.57 6.35
C LEU A 687 34.31 17.42 7.35
N LYS A 688 34.02 17.27 8.64
CA LYS A 688 35.03 17.03 9.69
C LYS A 688 35.75 15.69 9.51
N GLU A 689 35.17 14.75 8.76
CA GLU A 689 35.78 13.44 8.46
C GLU A 689 36.68 13.44 7.22
N ILE A 690 36.73 14.54 6.46
CA ILE A 690 37.68 14.65 5.35
C ILE A 690 39.09 14.46 5.91
N PRO A 691 39.90 13.51 5.40
CA PRO A 691 41.21 13.16 5.95
C PRO A 691 42.22 14.32 5.94
#